data_AF-A0A1X3JII5-F1
#
_entry.id   AF-A0A1X3JII5-F1
#
_cell.length_a   1.000
_cell.length_b   1.000
_cell.length_c   1.000
_cell.angle_alpha   90.00
_cell.angle_beta   90.00
_cell.angle_gamma   90.00
#
_symmetry.space_group_name_H-M   'P 1'
#
loop_
_entity.id
_entity.type
_entity.pdbx_description
1 polymer ?
#
loop_
_entity_poly.entity_id
_entity_poly.type
_entity_poly.pdbx_seq_one_letter_code
_entity_poly.pdbx_strand_id
1 'polypeptide(L)'
;MQRKTLLSACIALALSGQGWAADITEVETTTGEKKNTNVTCPADPGKLSPEELKRLPSECSPLVEQNLMPWLSTGAAALITALAVVELNDDDDHHHRNNSPLPPTPPDDESDDTPVPPTPGGDEIIPDDPDDTPTPPKPVSFNNDVILDKTEKTLTIRDSVFTYTENADGTISLQDSNGRKATINLWQIDEANNTVALEGVSADGATKWQYNHNGELVITGDNATVNNNGKTTVDGKDSTGTEINGNNGKVIQDGDLDVSGGGHGIDITGDSATVDNKGTMTVTDPESMGIQIDGDKAIVNNEGESTITNGGTGTQINGDDATANNNGKTTVDGKDSTGTEINGNNGKVIQDGDLDVSGGGHGIDITGDSATVDNKGTMTVTDPESIGIQVDGDQAVVNNEGESAITNGGTGTQINGDDATANNNGKTTVDGKDSTGTEIAGNNGKVIQDGDLDVSGGGHGIDITGDSATVDNKGTMTVTDPESIGIQIDGDQAIVNNEGESTITNGGTGTQINGNDATANNSGKTTVDGKDSTGTKIAGNIGIVNLDGSLTVTGGAHGVENIGDNGTVNNKGDIVVSDTGSIGVLINGEGATVSNTGDVNVSNEATGFSITTNSGKVSLAGSMQVGDFSTGVDLNGNNNSVTLAAKDLKVVGQKATGINVSGDANTVNITGNVLVDKDKTADNAAEYFFDPSVGINVYGSDNNVTLDGKLTVVSDSEVTSRQSNLFDGSAEKTSGLVVIGDGNTVNMNGGLELIGEKNALADGSQVTSLRTGYSYTSVIVVSGESSVYLNGDTTISGEFPLGFAGVIRVQDKALLEIGSGATLTMQDIDSFEHHGTRTPELTYADSGAKIVNKGTVEIQNLGFAFVTGENTTGINSGTISLLQNGKDPAPSPIVLLATNGGSATNAGTITGKVTEQHSVFNKYSTGTSNSFIFNNDVSSITGLVAQSNSTIINTDSGIIDLYGRGSVGMLAIADSTAENQGKITLDSMWVDANDTTAMRDIASNSAIDFGTGVGVGTDSYSGAGKNATAINQLGGVITIYNAGAGMAAYGASNTVINQVDWPPESPDNQYHLNK
;
A
#
# COMPACT_ATOMS: atom_id res chain seq x y z
N MET A 1 30.64 27.37 -57.63
CA MET A 1 29.84 26.13 -57.55
C MET A 1 29.54 25.91 -56.08
N GLN A 2 28.30 25.73 -55.61
CA GLN A 2 26.99 25.72 -56.29
C GLN A 2 25.95 26.49 -55.47
N ARG A 3 24.83 26.89 -56.11
CA ARG A 3 23.56 27.35 -55.52
C ARG A 3 23.64 28.32 -54.32
N LYS A 4 23.59 29.62 -54.62
CA LYS A 4 22.78 30.55 -53.80
C LYS A 4 21.31 30.34 -54.19
N THR A 5 20.41 30.34 -53.21
CA THR A 5 18.98 30.63 -53.37
C THR A 5 18.73 32.09 -52.96
N LEU A 6 17.69 32.72 -53.50
CA LEU A 6 17.30 34.09 -53.15
C LEU A 6 16.08 34.04 -52.20
N LEU A 7 16.08 34.90 -51.17
CA LEU A 7 14.89 35.33 -50.46
C LEU A 7 14.79 36.87 -50.62
N SER A 8 13.61 37.36 -51.04
CA SER A 8 13.28 38.79 -51.20
C SER A 8 11.81 38.94 -51.63
N ALA A 9 10.89 39.29 -50.70
CA ALA A 9 9.45 39.44 -51.00
C ALA A 9 8.61 40.16 -49.90
N CYS A 10 9.09 41.27 -49.33
CA CYS A 10 8.62 41.79 -48.03
C CYS A 10 7.54 42.91 -48.08
N ILE A 11 6.49 42.71 -48.90
CA ILE A 11 5.14 43.38 -48.87
C ILE A 11 4.29 42.81 -50.02
N ALA A 12 4.94 42.44 -51.12
CA ALA A 12 4.31 42.12 -52.40
C ALA A 12 3.65 40.71 -52.48
N LEU A 13 3.36 40.04 -51.35
CA LEU A 13 2.51 38.85 -51.31
C LEU A 13 1.06 39.20 -50.91
N ALA A 14 0.80 40.38 -50.33
CA ALA A 14 -0.51 41.04 -50.32
C ALA A 14 -1.00 41.49 -51.73
N LEU A 15 -0.46 40.89 -52.80
CA LEU A 15 -0.69 41.21 -54.22
C LEU A 15 -0.93 39.95 -55.08
N SER A 16 -1.19 38.79 -54.47
CA SER A 16 -1.24 37.49 -55.17
C SER A 16 -2.48 36.64 -54.84
N GLY A 17 -3.67 37.17 -55.08
CA GLY A 17 -4.95 36.44 -55.01
C GLY A 17 -5.13 35.39 -56.12
N GLN A 18 -4.28 34.36 -56.17
CA GLN A 18 -4.47 33.13 -56.95
C GLN A 18 -3.89 31.91 -56.24
N GLY A 19 -4.75 31.17 -55.53
CA GLY A 19 -4.38 29.91 -54.88
C GLY A 19 -3.94 28.82 -55.87
N TRP A 20 -2.91 28.06 -55.49
CA TRP A 20 -2.47 26.88 -56.24
C TRP A 20 -3.17 25.62 -55.73
N ALA A 21 -4.01 25.02 -56.56
CA ALA A 21 -4.38 23.62 -56.39
C ALA A 21 -3.22 22.73 -56.87
N ALA A 22 -2.80 21.77 -56.04
CA ALA A 22 -1.86 20.72 -56.40
C ALA A 22 -2.56 19.35 -56.36
N ASP A 23 -2.29 18.49 -57.35
CA ASP A 23 -2.95 17.19 -57.48
C ASP A 23 -2.64 16.26 -56.29
N ILE A 24 -3.69 15.73 -55.65
CA ILE A 24 -3.59 14.54 -54.79
C ILE A 24 -3.86 13.31 -55.68
N THR A 25 -2.91 12.40 -55.77
CA THR A 25 -3.06 11.16 -56.53
C THR A 25 -3.93 10.14 -55.79
N GLU A 26 -5.01 9.69 -56.41
CA GLU A 26 -5.75 8.49 -55.95
C GLU A 26 -4.87 7.23 -55.98
N VAL A 27 -5.13 6.29 -55.07
CA VAL A 27 -5.55 4.90 -55.38
C VAL A 27 -5.91 4.13 -54.10
N GLU A 28 -7.15 3.61 -54.06
CA GLU A 28 -7.69 2.50 -53.21
C GLU A 28 -7.59 2.65 -51.66
N THR A 29 -8.61 2.29 -50.86
CA THR A 29 -9.43 1.07 -50.93
C THR A 29 -10.92 1.20 -50.53
N THR A 30 -11.79 0.66 -51.37
CA THR A 30 -13.06 -0.09 -51.10
C THR A 30 -14.00 0.22 -49.91
N THR A 31 -15.28 0.49 -50.24
CA THR A 31 -16.55 0.09 -49.55
C THR A 31 -16.71 0.41 -48.05
N GLY A 32 -17.64 1.27 -47.60
CA GLY A 32 -19.11 1.13 -47.66
C GLY A 32 -19.64 0.88 -46.23
N GLU A 33 -20.75 1.44 -45.72
CA GLU A 33 -22.02 1.85 -46.34
C GLU A 33 -22.43 3.30 -45.97
N LYS A 34 -23.30 3.94 -46.78
CA LYS A 34 -23.98 5.20 -46.40
C LYS A 34 -25.39 4.90 -45.85
N LYS A 35 -25.73 5.44 -44.67
CA LYS A 35 -27.12 5.60 -44.22
C LYS A 35 -27.56 7.06 -44.35
N ASN A 36 -28.50 7.33 -45.25
CA ASN A 36 -29.14 8.64 -45.37
C ASN A 36 -30.17 8.84 -44.25
N THR A 37 -30.08 9.99 -43.56
CA THR A 37 -31.21 10.62 -42.85
C THR A 37 -31.59 11.88 -43.59
N ASN A 38 -32.64 11.81 -44.44
CA ASN A 38 -33.12 12.97 -45.18
C ASN A 38 -33.86 13.93 -44.24
N VAL A 39 -33.29 15.10 -43.97
CA VAL A 39 -34.02 16.24 -43.39
C VAL A 39 -34.89 16.89 -44.47
N THR A 40 -36.11 17.31 -44.13
CA THR A 40 -37.04 17.98 -45.05
C THR A 40 -37.47 19.35 -44.49
N CYS A 41 -36.86 20.42 -45.00
CA CYS A 41 -37.23 21.80 -44.65
C CYS A 41 -38.68 22.15 -45.07
N PRO A 42 -39.37 23.08 -44.37
CA PRO A 42 -40.69 23.57 -44.76
C PRO A 42 -40.67 24.38 -46.07
N ALA A 43 -41.72 24.26 -46.88
CA ALA A 43 -41.76 24.83 -48.24
C ALA A 43 -42.13 26.34 -48.34
N ASP A 44 -42.40 27.02 -47.22
CA ASP A 44 -42.82 28.44 -47.20
C ASP A 44 -42.50 29.10 -45.83
N PRO A 45 -41.28 29.62 -45.63
CA PRO A 45 -40.85 30.16 -44.33
C PRO A 45 -41.64 31.39 -43.86
N GLY A 46 -42.25 32.15 -44.77
CA GLY A 46 -42.94 33.43 -44.50
C GLY A 46 -44.25 33.33 -43.70
N LYS A 47 -44.51 32.18 -43.06
CA LYS A 47 -45.72 31.88 -42.27
C LYS A 47 -45.43 31.35 -40.87
N LEU A 48 -44.16 31.16 -40.51
CA LEU A 48 -43.75 30.73 -39.18
C LEU A 48 -43.74 31.91 -38.20
N SER A 49 -44.04 31.65 -36.92
CA SER A 49 -43.88 32.63 -35.85
C SER A 49 -42.40 32.80 -35.46
N PRO A 50 -42.01 33.90 -34.79
CA PRO A 50 -40.62 34.12 -34.36
C PRO A 50 -40.06 33.03 -33.43
N GLU A 51 -40.92 32.32 -32.70
CA GLU A 51 -40.56 31.24 -31.78
C GLU A 51 -40.38 29.89 -32.51
N GLU A 52 -41.06 29.70 -33.65
CA GLU A 52 -40.84 28.56 -34.55
C GLU A 52 -39.60 28.76 -35.42
N LEU A 53 -39.30 29.99 -35.82
CA LEU A 53 -38.10 30.32 -36.60
C LEU A 53 -36.80 29.96 -35.85
N LYS A 54 -36.78 30.13 -34.52
CA LYS A 54 -35.68 29.73 -33.62
C LYS A 54 -35.54 28.21 -33.40
N ARG A 55 -36.36 27.38 -34.07
CA ARG A 55 -36.37 25.90 -33.92
C ARG A 55 -36.14 25.16 -35.23
N LEU A 56 -35.68 25.87 -36.28
CA LEU A 56 -35.23 25.26 -37.53
C LEU A 56 -33.77 24.82 -37.40
N PRO A 57 -33.36 23.67 -37.98
CA PRO A 57 -31.95 23.34 -38.18
C PRO A 57 -31.24 24.42 -39.03
N SER A 58 -29.95 24.62 -38.76
CA SER A 58 -29.07 25.56 -39.48
C SER A 58 -29.07 25.34 -41.01
N GLU A 59 -29.29 24.10 -41.43
CA GLU A 59 -29.37 23.61 -42.82
C GLU A 59 -30.44 24.28 -43.70
N CYS A 60 -31.41 25.01 -43.13
CA CYS A 60 -32.59 25.52 -43.85
C CYS A 60 -32.63 27.06 -44.07
N SER A 61 -31.53 27.81 -43.89
CA SER A 61 -31.53 29.30 -43.92
C SER A 61 -30.98 29.93 -45.23
N PRO A 62 -31.70 30.88 -45.88
CA PRO A 62 -31.23 31.56 -47.11
C PRO A 62 -30.71 33.00 -46.89
N LEU A 63 -29.73 33.39 -47.71
CA LEU A 63 -28.96 34.65 -47.61
C LEU A 63 -29.60 35.84 -48.36
N VAL A 64 -30.03 36.89 -47.64
CA VAL A 64 -30.52 38.21 -48.14
C VAL A 64 -30.29 39.26 -47.04
N GLU A 65 -29.73 40.46 -47.22
CA GLU A 65 -29.30 41.21 -48.42
C GLU A 65 -28.03 42.04 -48.12
N GLN A 66 -27.15 42.23 -49.10
CA GLN A 66 -26.16 43.34 -49.06
C GLN A 66 -26.84 44.64 -49.49
N ASN A 67 -26.55 45.79 -48.85
CA ASN A 67 -26.18 47.08 -49.50
C ASN A 67 -26.14 48.29 -48.54
N LEU A 68 -25.53 49.39 -49.01
CA LEU A 68 -25.57 50.78 -48.49
C LEU A 68 -24.73 51.15 -47.24
N MET A 69 -23.43 51.31 -47.46
CA MET A 69 -22.67 52.45 -46.92
C MET A 69 -23.27 53.78 -47.43
N PRO A 70 -23.15 54.89 -46.66
CA PRO A 70 -22.13 55.88 -47.03
C PRO A 70 -21.41 56.56 -45.84
N TRP A 71 -20.20 57.06 -46.10
CA TRP A 71 -19.39 57.87 -45.18
C TRP A 71 -20.03 59.22 -44.79
N LEU A 72 -19.62 59.78 -43.65
CA LEU A 72 -19.20 61.19 -43.53
C LEU A 72 -18.34 61.42 -42.27
N SER A 73 -17.69 62.59 -42.18
CA SER A 73 -16.49 62.80 -41.37
C SER A 73 -16.54 64.02 -40.41
N THR A 74 -15.52 64.11 -39.54
CA THR A 74 -15.09 65.27 -38.72
C THR A 74 -15.98 65.74 -37.55
N GLY A 75 -15.32 66.13 -36.44
CA GLY A 75 -15.91 67.04 -35.45
C GLY A 75 -15.54 66.79 -33.99
N ALA A 76 -14.41 67.32 -33.52
CA ALA A 76 -14.07 67.30 -32.09
C ALA A 76 -14.79 68.42 -31.31
N ALA A 77 -15.42 68.08 -30.19
CA ALA A 77 -15.87 68.99 -29.13
C ALA A 77 -16.01 68.22 -27.81
N ALA A 78 -15.85 68.89 -26.66
CA ALA A 78 -15.70 68.24 -25.35
C ALA A 78 -16.75 68.69 -24.31
N LEU A 79 -16.64 68.11 -23.10
CA LEU A 79 -17.05 68.60 -21.76
C LEU A 79 -18.24 67.92 -21.05
N ILE A 80 -17.89 67.22 -19.95
CA ILE A 80 -18.51 67.26 -18.60
C ILE A 80 -19.87 66.55 -18.38
N THR A 81 -19.81 65.44 -17.64
CA THR A 81 -20.38 65.27 -16.26
C THR A 81 -19.63 64.10 -15.59
N ALA A 82 -19.01 64.10 -14.40
CA ALA A 82 -18.95 64.94 -13.19
C ALA A 82 -19.65 64.38 -11.92
N LEU A 83 -18.82 63.83 -11.02
CA LEU A 83 -18.94 63.69 -9.55
C LEU A 83 -20.05 62.81 -8.91
N ALA A 84 -19.60 61.76 -8.20
CA ALA A 84 -19.50 61.70 -6.72
C ALA A 84 -18.46 60.58 -6.37
N VAL A 85 -17.45 60.69 -5.48
CA VAL A 85 -17.02 61.61 -4.39
C VAL A 85 -17.74 61.43 -3.04
N VAL A 86 -16.95 61.57 -1.94
CA VAL A 86 -17.27 61.55 -0.48
C VAL A 86 -16.94 60.19 0.18
N GLU A 87 -15.67 59.97 0.59
CA GLU A 87 -15.09 60.17 1.95
C GLU A 87 -15.10 58.84 2.78
N LEU A 88 -14.15 58.55 3.67
CA LEU A 88 -13.76 59.32 4.86
C LEU A 88 -12.25 59.34 5.20
N ASN A 89 -11.77 60.57 5.39
CA ASN A 89 -10.78 61.08 6.35
C ASN A 89 -10.93 60.52 7.80
N ASP A 90 -10.00 60.63 8.77
CA ASP A 90 -8.71 61.34 8.87
C ASP A 90 -7.85 60.84 10.08
N ASP A 91 -6.67 61.46 10.25
CA ASP A 91 -5.96 61.84 11.50
C ASP A 91 -5.03 60.90 12.33
N ASP A 92 -3.91 61.55 12.73
CA ASP A 92 -3.13 61.47 13.99
C ASP A 92 -2.06 60.39 14.28
N ASP A 93 -0.91 60.55 13.61
CA ASP A 93 0.34 61.15 14.16
C ASP A 93 0.90 60.70 15.54
N HIS A 94 2.14 60.17 15.56
CA HIS A 94 3.28 60.85 16.24
C HIS A 94 4.68 60.19 16.09
N HIS A 95 5.51 60.82 15.25
CA HIS A 95 6.94 61.16 15.43
C HIS A 95 7.98 60.17 16.03
N HIS A 96 9.16 60.12 15.39
CA HIS A 96 10.43 60.54 16.04
C HIS A 96 11.56 60.99 15.06
N ARG A 97 11.78 62.33 14.97
CA ARG A 97 13.05 63.09 14.70
C ARG A 97 13.76 62.91 13.31
N ASN A 98 13.95 63.91 12.42
CA ASN A 98 14.46 65.31 12.50
C ASN A 98 16.01 65.41 12.58
N ASN A 99 16.80 66.14 11.77
CA ASN A 99 16.55 67.30 10.86
C ASN A 99 17.58 67.42 9.69
N SER A 100 17.35 68.32 8.69
CA SER A 100 18.19 68.65 7.50
C SER A 100 19.21 69.81 7.77
N PRO A 101 19.96 70.49 6.82
CA PRO A 101 19.73 70.77 5.38
C PRO A 101 20.94 70.75 4.37
N LEU A 102 20.66 71.13 3.10
CA LEU A 102 21.54 71.34 1.91
C LEU A 102 22.50 72.57 2.03
N PRO A 103 23.39 72.97 1.05
CA PRO A 103 23.81 72.42 -0.28
C PRO A 103 25.38 72.25 -0.36
N PRO A 104 26.18 72.41 -1.47
CA PRO A 104 25.97 72.59 -2.93
C PRO A 104 26.92 71.75 -3.87
N THR A 105 27.09 72.18 -5.13
CA THR A 105 28.16 71.82 -6.14
C THR A 105 29.00 73.06 -6.51
N PRO A 106 30.04 73.01 -7.38
CA PRO A 106 30.85 71.88 -7.85
C PRO A 106 32.19 71.86 -7.06
N PRO A 107 33.41 72.31 -7.50
CA PRO A 107 33.96 72.74 -8.80
C PRO A 107 34.78 71.59 -9.48
N ASP A 108 35.81 71.69 -10.35
CA ASP A 108 36.65 72.79 -10.93
C ASP A 108 37.23 72.34 -12.32
N ASP A 109 38.05 73.18 -12.99
CA ASP A 109 38.82 72.94 -14.24
C ASP A 109 40.34 73.11 -13.99
N GLU A 110 41.22 72.65 -14.90
CA GLU A 110 42.47 73.33 -15.35
C GLU A 110 43.41 72.43 -16.19
N SER A 111 44.27 73.10 -16.96
CA SER A 111 45.14 72.56 -18.02
C SER A 111 46.65 72.70 -17.72
N ASP A 112 47.48 71.85 -18.35
CA ASP A 112 48.94 72.05 -18.62
C ASP A 112 49.56 70.80 -19.32
N ASP A 113 50.55 70.86 -20.23
CA ASP A 113 50.92 71.98 -21.12
C ASP A 113 51.82 71.57 -22.32
N THR A 114 51.71 72.34 -23.42
CA THR A 114 52.72 72.67 -24.48
C THR A 114 53.59 71.54 -25.15
N PRO A 115 54.63 71.81 -26.00
CA PRO A 115 54.46 71.59 -27.45
C PRO A 115 55.72 71.05 -28.22
N VAL A 116 55.75 71.16 -29.56
CA VAL A 116 56.83 71.77 -30.40
C VAL A 116 56.65 71.40 -31.90
N PRO A 117 56.95 72.28 -32.89
CA PRO A 117 56.64 72.06 -34.32
C PRO A 117 57.96 71.77 -35.12
N PRO A 118 58.21 72.07 -36.44
CA PRO A 118 57.66 73.10 -37.33
C PRO A 118 57.08 72.59 -38.68
N THR A 119 56.34 73.47 -39.37
CA THR A 119 56.18 73.43 -40.84
C THR A 119 57.45 73.94 -41.55
N PRO A 120 57.72 73.42 -42.74
CA PRO A 120 57.61 74.26 -43.95
C PRO A 120 56.83 73.56 -45.08
N GLY A 121 56.28 74.25 -46.08
CA GLY A 121 56.31 75.69 -46.31
C GLY A 121 56.84 76.05 -47.71
N GLY A 122 55.91 76.35 -48.63
CA GLY A 122 56.16 76.88 -49.97
C GLY A 122 56.43 75.84 -51.06
N ASP A 123 56.11 76.10 -52.33
CA ASP A 123 55.32 77.20 -52.91
C ASP A 123 54.80 76.77 -54.30
N GLU A 124 53.55 77.06 -54.65
CA GLU A 124 53.18 77.43 -56.04
C GLU A 124 51.86 78.22 -56.09
N ILE A 125 51.62 78.96 -57.18
CA ILE A 125 50.86 80.23 -57.13
C ILE A 125 49.85 80.36 -58.30
N ILE A 126 48.54 80.21 -58.01
CA ILE A 126 47.38 80.83 -58.72
C ILE A 126 47.14 80.30 -60.18
N PRO A 127 45.93 80.36 -60.81
CA PRO A 127 44.61 80.91 -60.41
C PRO A 127 43.45 79.89 -60.40
N ASP A 128 42.24 80.43 -60.18
CA ASP A 128 40.91 79.81 -60.29
C ASP A 128 40.59 79.20 -61.68
N ASP A 129 39.76 78.15 -61.68
CA ASP A 129 38.49 78.09 -62.44
C ASP A 129 37.53 77.10 -61.71
N PRO A 130 36.19 77.23 -61.81
CA PRO A 130 35.25 76.49 -60.96
C PRO A 130 34.66 75.23 -61.62
N ASP A 131 34.29 74.23 -60.81
CA ASP A 131 33.28 73.23 -61.19
C ASP A 131 32.57 72.67 -59.95
N ASP A 132 31.46 73.30 -59.54
CA ASP A 132 30.53 72.75 -58.53
C ASP A 132 29.72 71.63 -59.17
N THR A 133 30.31 70.43 -59.31
CA THR A 133 29.54 69.21 -59.59
C THR A 133 28.76 68.83 -58.33
N PRO A 134 27.41 68.92 -58.31
CA PRO A 134 26.65 68.61 -57.11
C PRO A 134 26.81 67.12 -56.77
N THR A 135 27.16 66.84 -55.52
CA THR A 135 27.08 65.47 -54.99
C THR A 135 25.63 64.97 -55.07
N PRO A 136 25.40 63.71 -55.46
CA PRO A 136 24.04 63.18 -55.52
C PRO A 136 23.38 63.24 -54.14
N PRO A 137 22.07 63.54 -54.06
CA PRO A 137 21.37 63.61 -52.78
C PRO A 137 21.41 62.24 -52.11
N LYS A 138 21.80 62.22 -50.83
CA LYS A 138 21.76 61.00 -50.02
C LYS A 138 20.31 60.51 -49.88
N PRO A 139 20.10 59.20 -49.70
CA PRO A 139 18.79 58.67 -49.28
C PRO A 139 18.27 59.39 -48.03
N VAL A 140 16.97 59.64 -48.00
CA VAL A 140 16.30 60.19 -46.82
C VAL A 140 15.81 59.01 -45.98
N SER A 141 16.28 58.92 -44.73
CA SER A 141 15.79 57.94 -43.75
C SER A 141 14.76 58.60 -42.85
N PHE A 142 13.59 58.00 -42.74
CA PHE A 142 12.57 58.32 -41.76
C PHE A 142 12.80 57.49 -40.48
N ASN A 143 12.22 57.92 -39.37
CA ASN A 143 12.35 57.29 -38.05
C ASN A 143 11.46 56.05 -37.88
N ASN A 144 10.53 55.81 -38.81
CA ASN A 144 9.70 54.61 -38.90
C ASN A 144 10.16 53.72 -40.08
N ASP A 145 11.46 53.42 -40.14
CA ASP A 145 12.09 52.45 -41.08
C ASP A 145 11.65 52.54 -42.56
N VAL A 146 11.43 53.76 -43.06
CA VAL A 146 11.27 54.05 -44.49
C VAL A 146 12.50 54.77 -45.01
N ILE A 147 13.05 54.32 -46.14
CA ILE A 147 14.18 54.97 -46.80
C ILE A 147 13.76 55.36 -48.23
N LEU A 148 13.85 56.65 -48.56
CA LEU A 148 13.54 57.18 -49.87
C LEU A 148 14.81 57.63 -50.60
N ASP A 149 15.23 56.86 -51.62
CA ASP A 149 16.29 57.25 -52.55
C ASP A 149 15.69 57.81 -53.84
N LYS A 150 15.77 59.15 -53.98
CA LYS A 150 15.28 59.89 -55.15
C LYS A 150 16.24 59.82 -56.35
N THR A 151 17.44 59.29 -56.17
CA THR A 151 18.46 59.12 -57.22
C THR A 151 18.26 57.78 -57.93
N GLU A 152 18.21 56.68 -57.17
CA GLU A 152 17.97 55.32 -57.69
C GLU A 152 16.46 55.05 -57.93
N LYS A 153 15.59 55.96 -57.50
CA LYS A 153 14.11 55.83 -57.52
C LYS A 153 13.62 54.61 -56.75
N THR A 154 14.20 54.38 -55.59
CA THR A 154 13.79 53.31 -54.69
C THR A 154 13.13 53.86 -53.43
N LEU A 155 12.10 53.13 -53.00
CA LEU A 155 11.44 53.27 -51.71
C LEU A 155 11.67 51.97 -50.96
N THR A 156 12.36 52.04 -49.82
CA THR A 156 12.44 50.94 -48.87
C THR A 156 11.41 51.14 -47.78
N ILE A 157 10.63 50.11 -47.44
CA ILE A 157 9.73 50.08 -46.27
C ILE A 157 10.13 48.85 -45.43
N ARG A 158 10.49 49.03 -44.15
CA ARG A 158 11.29 48.04 -43.39
C ARG A 158 12.52 47.66 -44.23
N ASP A 159 12.77 46.37 -44.48
CA ASP A 159 13.86 45.91 -45.37
C ASP A 159 13.51 45.87 -46.88
N SER A 160 12.27 46.22 -47.24
CA SER A 160 11.69 45.87 -48.55
C SER A 160 11.83 46.98 -49.60
N VAL A 161 12.66 46.74 -50.63
CA VAL A 161 12.99 47.74 -51.65
C VAL A 161 12.07 47.64 -52.87
N PHE A 162 11.31 48.71 -53.14
CA PHE A 162 10.50 48.90 -54.35
C PHE A 162 11.15 49.92 -55.28
N THR A 163 11.07 49.69 -56.57
CA THR A 163 11.20 50.79 -57.55
C THR A 163 9.90 51.58 -57.57
N TYR A 164 9.97 52.92 -57.60
CA TYR A 164 8.78 53.77 -57.58
C TYR A 164 8.66 54.67 -58.82
N THR A 165 7.43 55.02 -59.17
CA THR A 165 7.12 55.97 -60.24
C THR A 165 5.91 56.83 -59.84
N GLU A 166 6.16 58.13 -59.70
CA GLU A 166 5.10 59.14 -59.52
C GLU A 166 4.20 59.19 -60.76
N ASN A 167 2.89 59.01 -60.55
CA ASN A 167 1.87 59.04 -61.59
C ASN A 167 1.34 60.48 -61.81
N ALA A 168 0.79 60.75 -62.99
CA ALA A 168 0.31 62.09 -63.36
C ALA A 168 -0.95 62.57 -62.60
N ASP A 169 -1.55 61.71 -61.79
CA ASP A 169 -2.68 61.99 -60.90
C ASP A 169 -2.28 62.25 -59.43
N GLY A 170 -0.99 62.10 -59.10
CA GLY A 170 -0.44 62.27 -57.75
C GLY A 170 -0.31 60.97 -56.94
N THR A 171 -0.77 59.83 -57.46
CA THR A 171 -0.49 58.51 -56.86
C THR A 171 0.94 58.06 -57.16
N ILE A 172 1.48 57.09 -56.41
CA ILE A 172 2.81 56.51 -56.69
C ILE A 172 2.66 55.02 -57.01
N SER A 173 3.04 54.64 -58.23
CA SER A 173 3.17 53.23 -58.62
C SER A 173 4.42 52.63 -57.96
N LEU A 174 4.25 51.58 -57.15
CA LEU A 174 5.35 50.73 -56.70
C LEU A 174 5.49 49.51 -57.61
N GLN A 175 6.73 49.08 -57.86
CA GLN A 175 7.04 47.79 -58.46
C GLN A 175 8.20 47.10 -57.74
N ASP A 176 7.99 45.86 -57.30
CA ASP A 176 9.00 45.05 -56.60
C ASP A 176 10.01 44.39 -57.55
N SER A 177 11.03 43.75 -56.98
CA SER A 177 12.06 42.99 -57.70
C SER A 177 11.52 41.84 -58.58
N ASN A 178 10.31 41.36 -58.30
CA ASN A 178 9.62 40.30 -59.05
C ASN A 178 8.59 40.85 -60.07
N GLY A 179 8.48 42.18 -60.20
CA GLY A 179 7.60 42.85 -61.14
C GLY A 179 6.14 43.02 -60.70
N ARG A 180 5.80 42.63 -59.45
CA ARG A 180 4.48 42.82 -58.83
C ARG A 180 4.26 44.30 -58.53
N LYS A 181 2.99 44.75 -58.48
CA LYS A 181 2.64 46.18 -58.45
C LYS A 181 1.61 46.53 -57.38
N ALA A 182 1.81 47.68 -56.76
CA ALA A 182 0.87 48.33 -55.86
C ALA A 182 0.78 49.83 -56.22
N THR A 183 -0.28 50.49 -55.79
CA THR A 183 -0.43 51.95 -55.94
C THR A 183 -0.58 52.59 -54.57
N ILE A 184 0.34 53.48 -54.20
CA ILE A 184 0.17 54.38 -53.05
C ILE A 184 -0.82 55.47 -53.44
N ASN A 185 -1.92 55.55 -52.69
CA ASN A 185 -2.97 56.56 -52.83
C ASN A 185 -2.78 57.74 -51.87
N LEU A 186 -2.09 57.53 -50.74
CA LEU A 186 -1.81 58.56 -49.74
C LEU A 186 -0.34 58.49 -49.32
N TRP A 187 0.31 59.65 -49.25
CA TRP A 187 1.67 59.82 -48.73
C TRP A 187 1.67 61.06 -47.83
N GLN A 188 2.05 60.92 -46.56
CA GLN A 188 2.11 62.01 -45.59
C GLN A 188 3.42 61.96 -44.82
N ILE A 189 4.18 63.06 -44.81
CA ILE A 189 5.41 63.19 -44.01
C ILE A 189 5.10 64.03 -42.78
N ASP A 190 5.50 63.54 -41.60
CA ASP A 190 5.61 64.33 -40.39
C ASP A 190 7.05 64.85 -40.27
N GLU A 191 7.25 66.14 -40.57
CA GLU A 191 8.56 66.79 -40.46
C GLU A 191 9.03 67.01 -39.01
N ALA A 192 8.13 66.94 -38.02
CA ALA A 192 8.46 67.11 -36.60
C ALA A 192 8.97 65.81 -35.97
N ASN A 193 8.34 64.68 -36.31
CA ASN A 193 8.76 63.35 -35.86
C ASN A 193 9.70 62.62 -36.83
N ASN A 194 9.93 63.18 -38.03
CA ASN A 194 10.68 62.58 -39.14
C ASN A 194 10.13 61.20 -39.56
N THR A 195 8.81 61.03 -39.60
CA THR A 195 8.15 59.77 -40.00
C THR A 195 7.29 59.96 -41.25
N VAL A 196 6.92 58.87 -41.93
CA VAL A 196 6.07 58.91 -43.12
C VAL A 196 4.96 57.86 -43.07
N ALA A 197 3.71 58.28 -43.24
CA ALA A 197 2.56 57.40 -43.43
C ALA A 197 2.23 57.22 -44.91
N LEU A 198 1.91 55.99 -45.28
CA LEU A 198 1.64 55.52 -46.63
C LEU A 198 0.32 54.72 -46.62
N GLU A 199 -0.58 54.98 -47.58
CA GLU A 199 -1.72 54.09 -47.83
C GLU A 199 -1.71 53.66 -49.30
N GLY A 200 -2.00 52.39 -49.55
CA GLY A 200 -2.04 51.85 -50.90
C GLY A 200 -3.04 50.72 -51.11
N VAL A 201 -3.11 50.30 -52.37
CA VAL A 201 -3.95 49.19 -52.84
C VAL A 201 -3.16 48.25 -53.75
N SER A 202 -3.62 47.00 -53.80
CA SER A 202 -3.18 46.01 -54.77
C SER A 202 -3.54 46.38 -56.22
N ALA A 203 -2.87 45.77 -57.20
CA ALA A 203 -3.11 46.04 -58.62
C ALA A 203 -4.51 45.65 -59.14
N ASP A 204 -5.24 44.80 -58.39
CA ASP A 204 -6.65 44.44 -58.61
C ASP A 204 -7.62 45.22 -57.71
N GLY A 205 -7.11 45.96 -56.72
CA GLY A 205 -7.90 46.72 -55.74
C GLY A 205 -8.59 45.87 -54.65
N ALA A 206 -8.30 44.57 -54.59
CA ALA A 206 -8.88 43.67 -53.58
C ALA A 206 -8.31 43.90 -52.17
N THR A 207 -6.99 44.12 -52.07
CA THR A 207 -6.27 44.29 -50.81
C THR A 207 -5.88 45.75 -50.61
N LYS A 208 -6.17 46.29 -49.43
CA LYS A 208 -5.72 47.60 -48.97
C LYS A 208 -4.59 47.42 -47.97
N TRP A 209 -3.69 48.39 -47.90
CA TRP A 209 -2.65 48.42 -46.87
C TRP A 209 -2.35 49.85 -46.44
N GLN A 210 -1.98 50.01 -45.17
CA GLN A 210 -1.50 51.24 -44.56
C GLN A 210 -0.20 50.94 -43.81
N TYR A 211 0.79 51.80 -43.95
CA TYR A 211 1.99 51.81 -43.13
C TYR A 211 2.05 53.18 -42.45
N ASN A 212 1.91 53.25 -41.12
CA ASN A 212 1.62 54.52 -40.44
C ASN A 212 2.85 55.17 -39.79
N HIS A 213 2.63 56.33 -39.14
CA HIS A 213 3.70 57.11 -38.50
C HIS A 213 4.40 56.40 -37.33
N ASN A 214 3.78 55.38 -36.72
CA ASN A 214 4.35 54.57 -35.65
C ASN A 214 5.21 53.40 -36.20
N GLY A 215 5.09 53.05 -37.49
CA GLY A 215 5.77 51.91 -38.12
C GLY A 215 4.92 50.64 -38.22
N GLU A 216 3.65 50.73 -37.83
CA GLU A 216 2.63 49.69 -37.86
C GLU A 216 2.22 49.41 -39.31
N LEU A 217 2.05 48.13 -39.67
CA LEU A 217 1.63 47.68 -41.01
C LEU A 217 0.24 47.04 -40.93
N VAL A 218 -0.78 47.76 -41.38
CA VAL A 218 -2.18 47.30 -41.38
C VAL A 218 -2.60 46.88 -42.78
N ILE A 219 -3.20 45.71 -42.92
CA ILE A 219 -3.68 45.16 -44.20
C ILE A 219 -5.17 44.77 -44.08
N THR A 220 -5.94 45.00 -45.14
CA THR A 220 -7.34 44.56 -45.23
C THR A 220 -7.62 43.87 -46.55
N GLY A 221 -8.01 42.60 -46.50
CA GLY A 221 -8.39 41.77 -47.65
C GLY A 221 -7.86 40.33 -47.58
N ASP A 222 -8.68 39.38 -48.01
CA ASP A 222 -8.37 37.94 -47.96
C ASP A 222 -7.11 37.57 -48.75
N ASN A 223 -6.41 36.52 -48.32
CA ASN A 223 -5.15 36.02 -48.90
C ASN A 223 -4.02 37.06 -48.86
N ALA A 224 -4.08 38.03 -47.94
CA ALA A 224 -2.97 38.90 -47.61
C ALA A 224 -1.75 38.08 -47.17
N THR A 225 -0.54 38.55 -47.48
CA THR A 225 0.66 37.90 -46.97
C THR A 225 1.81 38.89 -46.76
N VAL A 226 2.40 38.85 -45.57
CA VAL A 226 3.53 39.68 -45.12
C VAL A 226 4.78 38.81 -44.93
N ASN A 227 5.95 39.42 -45.11
CA ASN A 227 7.22 38.82 -44.75
C ASN A 227 8.09 39.89 -44.06
N ASN A 228 8.42 39.67 -42.79
CA ASN A 228 9.26 40.51 -41.95
C ASN A 228 10.64 39.83 -41.85
N ASN A 229 11.64 40.38 -42.55
CA ASN A 229 12.97 39.77 -42.66
C ASN A 229 14.01 40.36 -41.69
N GLY A 230 13.81 41.57 -41.18
CA GLY A 230 14.58 42.19 -40.11
C GLY A 230 13.88 42.08 -38.76
N LYS A 231 14.58 42.54 -37.71
CA LYS A 231 14.03 42.61 -36.35
C LYS A 231 12.81 43.52 -36.30
N THR A 232 11.73 43.02 -35.72
CA THR A 232 10.50 43.75 -35.43
C THR A 232 10.48 44.05 -33.93
N THR A 233 10.20 45.29 -33.56
CA THR A 233 10.05 45.70 -32.16
C THR A 233 8.78 46.52 -32.02
N VAL A 234 7.92 46.13 -31.08
CA VAL A 234 6.66 46.81 -30.77
C VAL A 234 6.67 47.15 -29.28
N ASP A 235 6.45 48.42 -28.94
CA ASP A 235 6.50 48.90 -27.56
C ASP A 235 5.34 49.84 -27.26
N GLY A 236 4.62 49.58 -26.19
CA GLY A 236 3.58 50.45 -25.64
C GLY A 236 2.16 50.09 -26.08
N LYS A 237 1.23 50.29 -25.14
CA LYS A 237 -0.19 49.96 -25.27
C LYS A 237 -0.85 50.45 -26.56
N ASP A 238 -1.71 49.60 -27.13
CA ASP A 238 -2.50 49.83 -28.34
C ASP A 238 -1.65 49.96 -29.64
N SER A 239 -0.36 49.57 -29.60
CA SER A 239 0.54 49.56 -30.78
C SER A 239 0.61 48.17 -31.42
N THR A 240 0.46 48.06 -32.75
CA THR A 240 0.43 46.76 -33.46
C THR A 240 1.46 46.66 -34.59
N GLY A 241 2.41 45.74 -34.48
CA GLY A 241 3.51 45.57 -35.45
C GLY A 241 3.01 45.20 -36.86
N THR A 242 2.20 44.15 -36.98
CA THR A 242 1.65 43.70 -38.27
C THR A 242 0.21 43.22 -38.09
N GLU A 243 -0.77 43.99 -38.60
CA GLU A 243 -2.21 43.69 -38.52
C GLU A 243 -2.75 43.20 -39.88
N ILE A 244 -3.48 42.08 -39.91
CA ILE A 244 -4.16 41.57 -41.11
C ILE A 244 -5.65 41.30 -40.83
N ASN A 245 -6.52 42.05 -41.50
CA ASN A 245 -7.96 41.84 -41.50
C ASN A 245 -8.41 41.14 -42.80
N GLY A 246 -8.56 39.82 -42.78
CA GLY A 246 -9.03 39.03 -43.92
C GLY A 246 -8.62 37.55 -43.86
N ASN A 247 -9.47 36.69 -44.39
CA ASN A 247 -9.30 35.23 -44.28
C ASN A 247 -8.10 34.75 -45.11
N ASN A 248 -7.43 33.68 -44.66
CA ASN A 248 -6.20 33.15 -45.24
C ASN A 248 -5.02 34.14 -45.17
N GLY A 249 -5.01 35.04 -44.18
CA GLY A 249 -3.89 35.95 -43.93
C GLY A 249 -2.64 35.20 -43.49
N LYS A 250 -1.48 35.46 -44.13
CA LYS A 250 -0.21 34.80 -43.78
C LYS A 250 0.89 35.78 -43.37
N VAL A 251 1.60 35.50 -42.28
CA VAL A 251 2.83 36.22 -41.92
C VAL A 251 4.01 35.24 -41.95
N ILE A 252 5.16 35.71 -42.40
CA ILE A 252 6.45 35.03 -42.26
C ILE A 252 7.35 35.98 -41.48
N GLN A 253 7.83 35.56 -40.32
CA GLN A 253 8.68 36.33 -39.43
C GLN A 253 10.06 35.66 -39.41
N ASP A 254 10.93 36.04 -40.35
CA ASP A 254 12.29 35.46 -40.50
C ASP A 254 13.33 36.13 -39.59
N GLY A 255 13.03 37.31 -39.01
CA GLY A 255 13.87 38.03 -38.05
C GLY A 255 13.18 38.23 -36.70
N ASP A 256 13.95 38.52 -35.65
CA ASP A 256 13.46 38.55 -34.26
C ASP A 256 12.19 39.40 -34.07
N LEU A 257 11.35 39.04 -33.09
CA LEU A 257 10.12 39.72 -32.73
C LEU A 257 10.14 40.06 -31.23
N ASP A 258 10.47 41.31 -30.89
CA ASP A 258 10.41 41.81 -29.50
C ASP A 258 9.11 42.61 -29.30
N VAL A 259 8.38 42.32 -28.21
CA VAL A 259 7.12 42.99 -27.86
C VAL A 259 7.10 43.38 -26.37
N SER A 260 6.79 44.64 -26.06
CA SER A 260 6.75 45.18 -24.69
C SER A 260 5.62 46.19 -24.44
N GLY A 261 5.37 46.50 -23.17
CA GLY A 261 4.54 47.63 -22.75
C GLY A 261 3.06 47.59 -23.13
N GLY A 262 2.50 46.42 -23.48
CA GLY A 262 1.10 46.26 -23.91
C GLY A 262 0.86 46.31 -25.42
N GLY A 263 1.90 46.10 -26.24
CA GLY A 263 1.81 46.06 -27.71
C GLY A 263 1.49 44.67 -28.27
N HIS A 264 1.03 44.61 -29.53
CA HIS A 264 0.79 43.37 -30.29
C HIS A 264 1.85 43.22 -31.40
N GLY A 265 2.58 42.10 -31.47
CA GLY A 265 3.62 41.85 -32.46
C GLY A 265 3.05 41.58 -33.87
N ILE A 266 2.24 40.53 -33.95
CA ILE A 266 1.47 40.12 -35.14
C ILE A 266 0.02 39.94 -34.69
N ASP A 267 -0.93 40.47 -35.45
CA ASP A 267 -2.36 40.45 -35.17
C ASP A 267 -3.10 40.06 -36.47
N ILE A 268 -3.97 39.04 -36.44
CA ILE A 268 -4.71 38.60 -37.62
C ILE A 268 -6.17 38.29 -37.26
N THR A 269 -7.10 39.08 -37.79
CA THR A 269 -8.54 38.75 -37.78
C THR A 269 -8.93 38.09 -39.10
N GLY A 270 -9.26 36.79 -39.08
CA GLY A 270 -9.81 36.05 -40.21
C GLY A 270 -9.45 34.57 -40.26
N ASP A 271 -10.41 33.74 -40.71
CA ASP A 271 -10.29 32.27 -40.73
C ASP A 271 -9.09 31.78 -41.56
N SER A 272 -8.51 30.64 -41.14
CA SER A 272 -7.43 29.90 -41.82
C SER A 272 -6.15 30.72 -42.03
N ALA A 273 -5.86 31.63 -41.09
CA ALA A 273 -4.62 32.38 -41.05
C ALA A 273 -3.39 31.48 -40.80
N THR A 274 -2.18 31.98 -41.10
CA THR A 274 -0.94 31.23 -40.82
C THR A 274 0.24 32.14 -40.46
N VAL A 275 0.96 31.86 -39.37
CA VAL A 275 2.19 32.58 -39.02
C VAL A 275 3.39 31.63 -38.97
N ASP A 276 4.39 31.87 -39.82
CA ASP A 276 5.66 31.13 -39.82
C ASP A 276 6.76 31.97 -39.13
N ASN A 277 6.92 31.82 -37.82
CA ASN A 277 7.92 32.53 -37.02
C ASN A 277 9.22 31.73 -36.87
N LYS A 278 10.32 32.23 -37.43
CA LYS A 278 11.68 31.65 -37.33
C LYS A 278 12.66 32.57 -36.60
N GLY A 279 12.28 33.83 -36.37
CA GLY A 279 13.02 34.71 -35.49
C GLY A 279 12.84 34.28 -34.03
N THR A 280 13.77 34.68 -33.16
CA THR A 280 13.56 34.62 -31.72
C THR A 280 12.40 35.53 -31.34
N MET A 281 11.46 35.06 -30.54
CA MET A 281 10.38 35.86 -29.97
C MET A 281 10.71 36.26 -28.54
N THR A 282 10.56 37.55 -28.22
CA THR A 282 10.66 38.08 -26.85
C THR A 282 9.36 38.82 -26.53
N VAL A 283 8.65 38.42 -25.49
CA VAL A 283 7.46 39.15 -25.00
C VAL A 283 7.65 39.49 -23.53
N THR A 284 7.41 40.75 -23.16
CA THR A 284 7.46 41.21 -21.76
C THR A 284 6.31 42.15 -21.44
N ASP A 285 5.96 42.20 -20.16
CA ASP A 285 4.99 43.09 -19.52
C ASP A 285 3.52 42.71 -19.79
N PRO A 286 2.58 43.08 -18.90
CA PRO A 286 1.17 42.75 -19.04
C PRO A 286 0.53 43.35 -20.30
N GLU A 287 -0.48 42.66 -20.84
CA GLU A 287 -1.19 43.01 -22.08
C GLU A 287 -0.34 42.91 -23.37
N SER A 288 0.96 42.59 -23.29
CA SER A 288 1.82 42.39 -24.48
C SER A 288 1.56 41.04 -25.13
N MET A 289 1.34 40.99 -26.45
CA MET A 289 1.12 39.75 -27.20
C MET A 289 2.06 39.59 -28.39
N GLY A 290 2.78 38.46 -28.47
CA GLY A 290 3.70 38.17 -29.58
C GLY A 290 2.96 37.94 -30.90
N ILE A 291 2.05 36.97 -30.91
CA ILE A 291 1.16 36.64 -32.03
C ILE A 291 -0.26 36.50 -31.49
N GLN A 292 -1.23 37.26 -32.02
CA GLN A 292 -2.67 37.04 -31.84
C GLN A 292 -3.29 36.63 -33.18
N ILE A 293 -4.21 35.66 -33.16
CA ILE A 293 -5.07 35.34 -34.29
C ILE A 293 -6.52 35.13 -33.83
N ASP A 294 -7.46 35.90 -34.38
CA ASP A 294 -8.90 35.76 -34.20
C ASP A 294 -9.51 35.11 -35.45
N GLY A 295 -9.73 33.79 -35.44
CA GLY A 295 -10.35 33.04 -36.55
C GLY A 295 -10.10 31.53 -36.54
N ASP A 296 -11.09 30.76 -37.01
CA ASP A 296 -11.03 29.29 -37.05
C ASP A 296 -9.88 28.77 -37.93
N LYS A 297 -9.31 27.60 -37.59
CA LYS A 297 -8.29 26.87 -38.38
C LYS A 297 -6.99 27.65 -38.60
N ALA A 298 -6.69 28.58 -37.69
CA ALA A 298 -5.42 29.29 -37.66
C ALA A 298 -4.24 28.34 -37.37
N ILE A 299 -3.09 28.59 -37.98
CA ILE A 299 -1.86 27.78 -37.81
C ILE A 299 -0.67 28.67 -37.44
N VAL A 300 -0.08 28.48 -36.28
CA VAL A 300 1.18 29.15 -35.88
C VAL A 300 2.32 28.14 -35.88
N ASN A 301 3.48 28.52 -36.42
CA ASN A 301 4.68 27.71 -36.49
C ASN A 301 5.85 28.50 -35.88
N ASN A 302 6.19 28.24 -34.62
CA ASN A 302 7.33 28.82 -33.92
C ASN A 302 8.56 27.92 -34.09
N GLU A 303 9.35 28.17 -35.13
CA GLU A 303 10.66 27.55 -35.37
C GLU A 303 11.78 28.19 -34.52
N GLY A 304 11.61 29.43 -34.07
CA GLY A 304 12.58 30.16 -33.22
C GLY A 304 12.34 29.99 -31.72
N GLU A 305 13.39 30.25 -30.92
CA GLU A 305 13.28 30.30 -29.45
C GLU A 305 12.30 31.40 -29.01
N SER A 306 11.48 31.14 -28.00
CA SER A 306 10.44 32.05 -27.51
C SER A 306 10.62 32.29 -26.00
N THR A 307 10.80 33.54 -25.59
CA THR A 307 10.95 33.97 -24.20
C THR A 307 9.81 34.91 -23.81
N ILE A 308 8.96 34.49 -22.90
CA ILE A 308 7.77 35.20 -22.44
C ILE A 308 7.94 35.53 -20.95
N THR A 309 7.76 36.79 -20.55
CA THR A 309 8.03 37.23 -19.17
C THR A 309 7.05 38.29 -18.66
N ASN A 310 6.96 38.44 -17.33
CA ASN A 310 6.31 39.57 -16.64
C ASN A 310 4.83 39.84 -17.02
N GLY A 311 4.06 38.82 -17.41
CA GLY A 311 2.63 38.93 -17.73
C GLY A 311 2.30 39.05 -19.22
N GLY A 312 3.27 38.83 -20.12
CA GLY A 312 3.03 38.79 -21.56
C GLY A 312 2.50 37.45 -22.07
N THR A 313 1.93 37.42 -23.28
CA THR A 313 1.49 36.21 -23.97
C THR A 313 2.30 35.98 -25.27
N GLY A 314 2.88 34.80 -25.44
CA GLY A 314 3.70 34.46 -26.62
C GLY A 314 2.86 34.32 -27.90
N THR A 315 1.95 33.36 -27.90
CA THR A 315 0.99 33.12 -29.00
C THR A 315 -0.41 32.96 -28.41
N GLN A 316 -1.40 33.70 -28.90
CA GLN A 316 -2.83 33.52 -28.60
C GLN A 316 -3.59 33.22 -29.89
N ILE A 317 -4.48 32.23 -29.86
CA ILE A 317 -5.39 31.90 -30.98
C ILE A 317 -6.82 31.76 -30.47
N ASN A 318 -7.73 32.58 -31.00
CA ASN A 318 -9.16 32.57 -30.68
C ASN A 318 -9.95 32.01 -31.88
N GLY A 319 -10.27 30.71 -31.87
CA GLY A 319 -10.99 30.03 -32.96
C GLY A 319 -10.93 28.49 -32.93
N ASP A 320 -11.96 27.84 -33.47
CA ASP A 320 -12.08 26.37 -33.50
C ASP A 320 -11.10 25.73 -34.52
N ASP A 321 -10.70 24.48 -34.28
CA ASP A 321 -9.73 23.70 -35.08
C ASP A 321 -8.34 24.36 -35.23
N ALA A 322 -7.94 25.22 -34.28
CA ALA A 322 -6.65 25.91 -34.26
C ALA A 322 -5.44 24.97 -34.09
N THR A 323 -4.25 25.37 -34.54
CA THR A 323 -3.00 24.63 -34.32
C THR A 323 -1.79 25.54 -34.06
N ALA A 324 -1.02 25.27 -33.00
CA ALA A 324 0.30 25.86 -32.77
C ALA A 324 1.41 24.78 -32.76
N ASN A 325 2.50 25.03 -33.48
CA ASN A 325 3.66 24.13 -33.58
C ASN A 325 4.90 24.84 -33.05
N ASN A 326 5.33 24.50 -31.83
CA ASN A 326 6.47 25.07 -31.13
C ASN A 326 7.68 24.13 -31.27
N ASN A 327 8.51 24.39 -32.28
CA ASN A 327 9.71 23.61 -32.59
C ASN A 327 10.98 24.22 -31.95
N GLY A 328 10.96 25.52 -31.69
CA GLY A 328 11.97 26.20 -30.85
C GLY A 328 11.71 25.98 -29.36
N LYS A 329 12.72 26.26 -28.53
CA LYS A 329 12.55 26.23 -27.07
C LYS A 329 11.59 27.34 -26.62
N THR A 330 10.64 27.01 -25.76
CA THR A 330 9.75 27.94 -25.06
C THR A 330 10.27 28.16 -23.64
N THR A 331 10.30 29.39 -23.16
CA THR A 331 10.61 29.76 -21.77
C THR A 331 9.59 30.79 -21.30
N VAL A 332 8.89 30.49 -20.20
CA VAL A 332 7.84 31.35 -19.63
C VAL A 332 8.18 31.64 -18.17
N ASP A 333 8.37 32.91 -17.80
CA ASP A 333 8.77 33.29 -16.43
C ASP A 333 7.93 34.43 -15.84
N GLY A 334 7.45 34.19 -14.61
CA GLY A 334 6.76 35.19 -13.81
C GLY A 334 5.24 35.20 -14.01
N LYS A 335 4.56 35.66 -12.97
CA LYS A 335 3.12 35.57 -12.82
C LYS A 335 2.32 36.14 -14.00
N ASP A 336 1.27 35.40 -14.38
CA ASP A 336 0.30 35.72 -15.43
C ASP A 336 0.91 35.78 -16.85
N SER A 337 2.12 35.23 -17.05
CA SER A 337 2.75 35.05 -18.37
C SER A 337 2.28 33.75 -19.03
N THR A 338 1.95 33.77 -20.32
CA THR A 338 1.47 32.56 -21.05
C THR A 338 2.28 32.28 -22.32
N GLY A 339 2.82 31.08 -22.49
CA GLY A 339 3.63 30.71 -23.66
C GLY A 339 2.82 30.52 -24.94
N THR A 340 1.76 29.71 -24.89
CA THR A 340 0.82 29.48 -25.99
C THR A 340 -0.59 29.28 -25.45
N GLU A 341 -1.52 30.12 -25.87
CA GLU A 341 -2.94 30.14 -25.48
C GLU A 341 -3.82 29.79 -26.70
N ILE A 342 -4.77 28.86 -26.56
CA ILE A 342 -5.78 28.58 -27.57
C ILE A 342 -7.19 28.59 -26.95
N ASN A 343 -8.04 29.50 -27.41
CA ASN A 343 -9.45 29.58 -27.04
C ASN A 343 -10.31 29.05 -28.20
N GLY A 344 -10.60 27.74 -28.20
CA GLY A 344 -11.34 27.08 -29.28
C GLY A 344 -11.34 25.55 -29.19
N ASN A 345 -12.42 24.94 -29.68
CA ASN A 345 -12.60 23.48 -29.66
C ASN A 345 -11.69 22.80 -30.68
N ASN A 346 -11.30 21.55 -30.42
CA ASN A 346 -10.29 20.79 -31.17
C ASN A 346 -8.92 21.51 -31.24
N GLY A 347 -8.65 22.47 -30.36
CA GLY A 347 -7.40 23.23 -30.33
C GLY A 347 -6.18 22.31 -30.16
N LYS A 348 -5.18 22.43 -31.03
CA LYS A 348 -3.99 21.57 -31.01
C LYS A 348 -2.70 22.34 -30.75
N VAL A 349 -1.86 21.80 -29.86
CA VAL A 349 -0.47 22.23 -29.71
C VAL A 349 0.48 21.05 -29.97
N ILE A 350 1.59 21.30 -30.66
CA ILE A 350 2.72 20.38 -30.78
C ILE A 350 3.95 21.11 -30.24
N GLN A 351 4.56 20.57 -29.18
CA GLN A 351 5.73 21.14 -28.51
C GLN A 351 6.92 20.19 -28.74
N ASP A 352 7.66 20.41 -29.83
CA ASP A 352 8.84 19.62 -30.23
C ASP A 352 10.14 20.17 -29.60
N GLY A 353 10.17 21.46 -29.23
CA GLY A 353 11.27 22.07 -28.46
C GLY A 353 11.02 22.02 -26.95
N ASP A 354 12.07 22.15 -26.13
CA ASP A 354 11.94 22.16 -24.66
C ASP A 354 10.99 23.28 -24.17
N LEU A 355 10.33 23.05 -23.03
CA LEU A 355 9.37 23.95 -22.39
C LEU A 355 9.78 24.18 -20.92
N ASP A 356 10.38 25.33 -20.63
CA ASP A 356 10.69 25.75 -19.25
C ASP A 356 9.65 26.77 -18.75
N VAL A 357 9.10 26.54 -17.55
CA VAL A 357 8.07 27.40 -16.92
C VAL A 357 8.43 27.70 -15.46
N SER A 358 8.40 28.98 -15.07
CA SER A 358 8.75 29.44 -13.71
C SER A 358 7.93 30.63 -13.23
N GLY A 359 7.99 30.92 -11.91
CA GLY A 359 7.51 32.16 -11.32
C GLY A 359 5.99 32.42 -11.37
N GLY A 360 5.15 31.42 -11.65
CA GLY A 360 3.69 31.57 -11.77
C GLY A 360 3.17 31.77 -13.19
N GLY A 361 3.92 31.35 -14.21
CA GLY A 361 3.51 31.38 -15.62
C GLY A 361 2.86 30.08 -16.11
N HIS A 362 2.17 30.13 -17.24
CA HIS A 362 1.56 28.99 -17.94
C HIS A 362 2.32 28.69 -19.24
N GLY A 363 2.78 27.45 -19.43
CA GLY A 363 3.53 27.05 -20.62
C GLY A 363 2.65 26.96 -21.87
N ILE A 364 1.67 26.06 -21.81
CA ILE A 364 0.61 25.85 -22.80
C ILE A 364 -0.73 25.93 -22.06
N ASP A 365 -1.69 26.67 -22.61
CA ASP A 365 -3.02 26.89 -22.06
C ASP A 365 -4.06 26.72 -23.17
N ILE A 366 -5.09 25.90 -22.96
CA ILE A 366 -6.14 25.67 -23.97
C ILE A 366 -7.51 25.62 -23.29
N THR A 367 -8.41 26.53 -23.69
CA THR A 367 -9.84 26.46 -23.33
C THR A 367 -10.65 25.96 -24.53
N GLY A 368 -11.18 24.73 -24.45
CA GLY A 368 -12.03 24.15 -25.49
C GLY A 368 -12.09 22.62 -25.48
N ASP A 369 -13.25 22.06 -25.85
CA ASP A 369 -13.47 20.61 -25.87
C ASP A 369 -12.58 19.91 -26.93
N SER A 370 -12.21 18.65 -26.65
CA SER A 370 -11.42 17.78 -27.53
C SER A 370 -10.05 18.34 -27.94
N ALA A 371 -9.48 19.24 -27.14
CA ALA A 371 -8.13 19.76 -27.32
C ALA A 371 -7.06 18.66 -27.29
N THR A 372 -5.92 18.89 -27.96
CA THR A 372 -4.81 17.91 -28.02
C THR A 372 -3.45 18.57 -27.88
N VAL A 373 -2.61 18.10 -26.96
CA VAL A 373 -1.21 18.56 -26.80
C VAL A 373 -0.23 17.41 -27.02
N ASP A 374 0.64 17.52 -28.03
CA ASP A 374 1.73 16.57 -28.30
C ASP A 374 3.07 17.16 -27.84
N ASN A 375 3.46 16.93 -26.59
CA ASN A 375 4.72 17.41 -26.01
C ASN A 375 5.85 16.36 -26.13
N LYS A 376 6.86 16.66 -26.95
CA LYS A 376 8.06 15.82 -27.16
C LYS A 376 9.34 16.47 -26.64
N GLY A 377 9.32 17.78 -26.38
CA GLY A 377 10.40 18.49 -25.71
C GLY A 377 10.51 18.11 -24.24
N THR A 378 11.65 18.43 -23.62
CA THR A 378 11.80 18.33 -22.17
C THR A 378 10.89 19.36 -21.50
N MET A 379 10.14 18.99 -20.48
CA MET A 379 9.33 19.93 -19.68
C MET A 379 10.02 20.20 -18.34
N THR A 380 10.26 21.46 -18.02
CA THR A 380 10.72 21.91 -16.70
C THR A 380 9.67 22.83 -16.10
N VAL A 381 9.14 22.51 -14.91
CA VAL A 381 8.23 23.42 -14.17
C VAL A 381 8.79 23.65 -12.77
N THR A 382 8.90 24.92 -12.37
CA THR A 382 9.31 25.30 -11.01
C THR A 382 8.44 26.41 -10.44
N ASP A 383 8.37 26.43 -9.11
CA ASP A 383 7.75 27.45 -8.27
C ASP A 383 6.21 27.38 -8.23
N PRO A 384 5.57 27.89 -7.14
CA PRO A 384 4.12 27.84 -7.01
C PRO A 384 3.38 28.65 -8.08
N GLU A 385 2.17 28.22 -8.40
CA GLU A 385 1.31 28.77 -9.47
C GLU A 385 1.84 28.57 -10.91
N SER A 386 3.01 27.95 -11.11
CA SER A 386 3.52 27.62 -12.45
C SER A 386 2.87 26.35 -13.01
N ILE A 387 2.37 26.39 -14.25
CA ILE A 387 1.75 25.23 -14.92
C ILE A 387 2.43 24.97 -16.28
N GLY A 388 2.89 23.73 -16.51
CA GLY A 388 3.49 23.33 -17.79
C GLY A 388 2.49 23.28 -18.94
N ILE A 389 1.43 22.49 -18.77
CA ILE A 389 0.29 22.38 -19.70
C ILE A 389 -1.00 22.47 -18.89
N GLN A 390 -1.88 23.42 -19.20
CA GLN A 390 -3.28 23.47 -18.75
C GLN A 390 -4.22 23.20 -19.95
N VAL A 391 -5.28 22.42 -19.72
CA VAL A 391 -6.38 22.28 -20.68
C VAL A 391 -7.72 22.28 -19.94
N ASP A 392 -8.59 23.23 -20.26
CA ASP A 392 -9.96 23.37 -19.75
C ASP A 392 -10.96 22.96 -20.85
N GLY A 393 -11.45 21.71 -20.80
CA GLY A 393 -12.39 21.17 -21.80
C GLY A 393 -12.56 19.64 -21.75
N ASP A 394 -13.75 19.15 -22.11
CA ASP A 394 -14.07 17.72 -22.08
C ASP A 394 -13.33 16.94 -23.19
N GLN A 395 -13.00 15.67 -22.96
CA GLN A 395 -12.29 14.76 -23.89
C GLN A 395 -10.90 15.26 -24.33
N ALA A 396 -10.26 16.13 -23.55
CA ALA A 396 -8.89 16.60 -23.80
C ALA A 396 -7.85 15.47 -23.76
N VAL A 397 -6.83 15.55 -24.63
CA VAL A 397 -5.74 14.56 -24.73
C VAL A 397 -4.36 15.21 -24.66
N VAL A 398 -3.58 14.90 -23.62
CA VAL A 398 -2.18 15.34 -23.48
C VAL A 398 -1.23 14.15 -23.64
N ASN A 399 -0.22 14.28 -24.49
CA ASN A 399 0.79 13.26 -24.77
C ASN A 399 2.18 13.81 -24.38
N ASN A 400 2.74 13.34 -23.26
CA ASN A 400 4.07 13.68 -22.80
C ASN A 400 5.06 12.58 -23.22
N GLU A 401 5.73 12.77 -24.36
CA GLU A 401 6.82 11.90 -24.86
C GLU A 401 8.19 12.29 -24.29
N GLY A 402 8.41 13.55 -23.93
CA GLY A 402 9.65 14.05 -23.32
C GLY A 402 9.75 13.82 -21.80
N GLU A 403 10.95 13.95 -21.24
CA GLU A 403 11.14 13.92 -19.78
C GLU A 403 10.53 15.18 -19.14
N SER A 404 9.85 15.01 -18.01
CA SER A 404 9.19 16.08 -17.25
C SER A 404 9.77 16.18 -15.84
N ALA A 405 10.24 17.37 -15.46
CA ALA A 405 10.78 17.68 -14.14
C ALA A 405 9.97 18.80 -13.47
N ILE A 406 9.22 18.47 -12.43
CA ILE A 406 8.32 19.37 -11.70
C ILE A 406 8.89 19.60 -10.30
N THR A 407 9.04 20.85 -9.88
CA THR A 407 9.70 21.21 -8.61
C THR A 407 9.06 22.41 -7.90
N ASN A 408 9.29 22.52 -6.59
CA ASN A 408 9.01 23.71 -5.77
C ASN A 408 7.55 24.21 -5.77
N GLY A 409 6.56 23.34 -6.00
CA GLY A 409 5.13 23.70 -6.00
C GLY A 409 4.49 23.96 -7.36
N GLY A 410 5.19 23.66 -8.46
CA GLY A 410 4.62 23.75 -9.81
C GLY A 410 3.77 22.53 -10.20
N THR A 411 3.00 22.65 -11.29
CA THR A 411 2.20 21.56 -11.87
C THR A 411 2.65 21.24 -13.30
N GLY A 412 2.93 19.96 -13.60
CA GLY A 412 3.40 19.53 -14.92
C GLY A 412 2.31 19.58 -16.00
N THR A 413 1.22 18.84 -15.79
CA THR A 413 0.04 18.84 -16.65
C THR A 413 -1.21 18.91 -15.78
N GLN A 414 -2.13 19.84 -16.07
CA GLN A 414 -3.44 19.94 -15.45
C GLN A 414 -4.53 19.85 -16.55
N ILE A 415 -5.56 19.04 -16.32
CA ILE A 415 -6.71 18.93 -17.23
C ILE A 415 -8.02 19.06 -16.43
N ASN A 416 -8.86 20.03 -16.80
CA ASN A 416 -10.15 20.30 -16.19
C ASN A 416 -11.27 19.93 -17.18
N GLY A 417 -11.81 18.70 -17.10
CA GLY A 417 -12.84 18.20 -18.03
C GLY A 417 -13.13 16.70 -17.90
N ASP A 418 -14.37 16.29 -18.19
CA ASP A 418 -14.79 14.88 -18.20
C ASP A 418 -14.17 14.12 -19.40
N ASP A 419 -14.00 12.80 -19.28
CA ASP A 419 -13.39 11.91 -20.30
C ASP A 419 -11.93 12.28 -20.72
N ALA A 420 -11.25 13.13 -19.96
CA ALA A 420 -9.86 13.55 -20.20
C ALA A 420 -8.84 12.39 -20.19
N THR A 421 -7.76 12.51 -20.96
CA THR A 421 -6.66 11.52 -21.01
C THR A 421 -5.27 12.17 -21.03
N ALA A 422 -4.38 11.76 -20.11
CA ALA A 422 -2.94 12.05 -20.16
C ALA A 422 -2.11 10.79 -20.44
N ASN A 423 -1.16 10.86 -21.36
CA ASN A 423 -0.26 9.76 -21.74
C ASN A 423 1.20 10.16 -21.47
N ASN A 424 1.73 9.75 -20.33
CA ASN A 424 3.09 10.01 -19.87
C ASN A 424 4.02 8.86 -20.31
N ASN A 425 4.60 9.00 -21.50
CA ASN A 425 5.55 8.05 -22.09
C ASN A 425 7.00 8.37 -21.72
N GLY A 426 7.31 9.66 -21.51
CA GLY A 426 8.58 10.10 -20.95
C GLY A 426 8.63 9.93 -19.43
N LYS A 427 9.83 10.05 -18.84
CA LYS A 427 9.99 9.98 -17.39
C LYS A 427 9.40 11.21 -16.71
N THR A 428 8.62 11.01 -15.65
CA THR A 428 8.10 12.08 -14.79
C THR A 428 8.86 12.09 -13.46
N THR A 429 9.37 13.26 -13.07
CA THR A 429 10.03 13.48 -11.76
C THR A 429 9.34 14.64 -11.05
N VAL A 430 8.84 14.41 -9.84
CA VAL A 430 8.14 15.42 -9.02
C VAL A 430 8.86 15.54 -7.68
N ASP A 431 9.40 16.72 -7.38
CA ASP A 431 10.11 16.96 -6.12
C ASP A 431 9.62 18.20 -5.36
N GLY A 432 9.60 18.10 -4.04
CA GLY A 432 9.23 19.17 -3.14
C GLY A 432 7.72 19.30 -2.92
N LYS A 433 7.39 20.00 -1.83
CA LYS A 433 6.04 20.07 -1.31
C LYS A 433 5.08 20.82 -2.24
N ASP A 434 3.88 20.27 -2.38
CA ASP A 434 2.76 20.81 -3.16
C ASP A 434 3.04 20.87 -4.69
N SER A 435 4.09 20.18 -5.16
CA SER A 435 4.37 19.95 -6.59
C SER A 435 3.50 18.80 -7.13
N THR A 436 2.94 18.93 -8.34
CA THR A 436 2.10 17.87 -8.96
C THR A 436 2.54 17.50 -10.38
N GLY A 437 2.76 16.21 -10.67
CA GLY A 437 3.20 15.74 -11.98
C GLY A 437 2.10 15.77 -13.04
N THR A 438 0.94 15.19 -12.75
CA THR A 438 -0.25 15.20 -13.61
C THR A 438 -1.50 15.27 -12.75
N GLU A 439 -2.34 16.29 -12.99
CA GLU A 439 -3.61 16.55 -12.31
C GLU A 439 -4.77 16.43 -13.31
N ILE A 440 -5.82 15.69 -12.95
CA ILE A 440 -7.08 15.68 -13.72
C ILE A 440 -8.28 15.94 -12.79
N ALA A 441 -9.04 16.99 -13.09
CA ALA A 441 -10.31 17.29 -12.44
C ALA A 441 -11.47 16.98 -13.41
N GLY A 442 -12.02 15.77 -13.31
CA GLY A 442 -13.05 15.29 -14.23
C GLY A 442 -13.36 13.79 -14.10
N ASN A 443 -14.59 13.41 -14.40
CA ASN A 443 -15.07 12.03 -14.35
C ASN A 443 -14.51 11.22 -15.53
N ASN A 444 -14.34 9.91 -15.31
CA ASN A 444 -13.69 8.98 -16.24
C ASN A 444 -12.23 9.35 -16.60
N GLY A 445 -11.63 10.32 -15.91
CA GLY A 445 -10.28 10.83 -16.19
C GLY A 445 -9.24 9.72 -16.21
N LYS A 446 -8.42 9.70 -17.26
CA LYS A 446 -7.46 8.63 -17.51
C LYS A 446 -6.01 9.10 -17.54
N VAL A 447 -5.12 8.36 -16.88
CA VAL A 447 -3.67 8.49 -17.06
C VAL A 447 -3.05 7.16 -17.51
N ILE A 448 -2.13 7.20 -18.46
CA ILE A 448 -1.25 6.10 -18.83
C ILE A 448 0.18 6.53 -18.53
N GLN A 449 0.84 5.83 -17.60
CA GLN A 449 2.21 6.12 -17.16
C GLN A 449 3.13 4.98 -17.63
N ASP A 450 3.69 5.13 -18.83
CA ASP A 450 4.59 4.15 -19.46
C ASP A 450 6.06 4.50 -19.26
N GLY A 451 6.38 5.77 -18.99
CA GLY A 451 7.68 6.19 -18.47
C GLY A 451 7.75 6.11 -16.94
N ASP A 452 8.96 6.04 -16.38
CA ASP A 452 9.18 5.96 -14.93
C ASP A 452 8.62 7.19 -14.19
N LEU A 453 8.15 6.99 -12.96
CA LEU A 453 7.54 8.00 -12.09
C LEU A 453 8.30 8.07 -10.76
N ASP A 454 9.13 9.10 -10.58
CA ASP A 454 9.85 9.36 -9.32
C ASP A 454 9.21 10.55 -8.57
N VAL A 455 8.85 10.35 -7.29
CA VAL A 455 8.19 11.36 -6.44
C VAL A 455 8.89 11.50 -5.08
N SER A 456 9.21 12.74 -4.69
CA SER A 456 9.93 13.06 -3.44
C SER A 456 9.49 14.38 -2.80
N GLY A 457 9.95 14.62 -1.56
CA GLY A 457 9.85 15.92 -0.90
C GLY A 457 8.45 16.44 -0.54
N GLY A 458 7.40 15.62 -0.63
CA GLY A 458 6.00 16.01 -0.37
C GLY A 458 5.19 16.38 -1.62
N GLY A 459 5.61 15.93 -2.81
CA GLY A 459 4.88 16.10 -4.07
C GLY A 459 3.93 14.94 -4.42
N HIS A 460 3.04 15.17 -5.39
CA HIS A 460 2.09 14.19 -5.92
C HIS A 460 2.46 13.81 -7.37
N GLY A 461 2.61 12.52 -7.67
CA GLY A 461 2.97 12.05 -9.01
C GLY A 461 1.82 12.20 -10.01
N ILE A 462 0.74 11.48 -9.76
CA ILE A 462 -0.54 11.57 -10.47
C ILE A 462 -1.62 11.85 -9.43
N ASP A 463 -2.47 12.84 -9.69
CA ASP A 463 -3.64 13.18 -8.85
C ASP A 463 -4.90 13.30 -9.73
N ILE A 464 -6.00 12.68 -9.31
CA ILE A 464 -7.26 12.71 -10.06
C ILE A 464 -8.44 12.91 -9.11
N THR A 465 -9.22 13.96 -9.33
CA THR A 465 -10.51 14.18 -8.66
C THR A 465 -11.65 13.91 -9.65
N GLY A 466 -12.37 12.79 -9.46
CA GLY A 466 -13.49 12.42 -10.32
C GLY A 466 -13.86 10.93 -10.26
N ASP A 467 -15.14 10.61 -10.44
CA ASP A 467 -15.64 9.24 -10.41
C ASP A 467 -15.16 8.43 -11.62
N SER A 468 -14.97 7.12 -11.45
CA SER A 468 -14.57 6.15 -12.49
C SER A 468 -13.22 6.42 -13.18
N ALA A 469 -12.35 7.23 -12.55
CA ALA A 469 -11.00 7.50 -13.02
C ALA A 469 -10.15 6.21 -13.18
N THR A 470 -9.21 6.21 -14.13
CA THR A 470 -8.36 5.03 -14.43
C THR A 470 -6.89 5.41 -14.60
N VAL A 471 -5.98 4.75 -13.87
CA VAL A 471 -4.52 4.91 -14.04
C VAL A 471 -3.87 3.58 -14.44
N ASP A 472 -3.25 3.55 -15.62
CA ASP A 472 -2.46 2.42 -16.13
C ASP A 472 -0.96 2.71 -15.98
N ASN A 473 -0.34 2.28 -14.87
CA ASN A 473 1.09 2.49 -14.58
C ASN A 473 1.94 1.26 -14.96
N LYS A 474 2.68 1.37 -16.08
CA LYS A 474 3.63 0.35 -16.56
C LYS A 474 5.10 0.74 -16.31
N GLY A 475 5.41 2.02 -16.17
CA GLY A 475 6.72 2.51 -15.75
C GLY A 475 7.06 2.10 -14.31
N THR A 476 8.33 2.16 -13.91
CA THR A 476 8.67 1.95 -12.49
C THR A 476 8.21 3.16 -11.67
N MET A 477 7.85 2.92 -10.40
CA MET A 477 7.38 3.95 -9.50
C MET A 477 8.29 4.03 -8.28
N THR A 478 8.92 5.19 -8.04
CA THR A 478 9.68 5.47 -6.82
C THR A 478 8.96 6.55 -6.03
N VAL A 479 8.65 6.29 -4.75
CA VAL A 479 8.12 7.32 -3.84
C VAL A 479 8.99 7.37 -2.59
N THR A 480 9.45 8.55 -2.21
CA THR A 480 10.22 8.77 -0.97
C THR A 480 9.71 9.98 -0.20
N ASP A 481 9.94 9.96 1.10
CA ASP A 481 9.72 11.02 2.08
C ASP A 481 8.25 11.20 2.49
N PRO A 482 7.97 11.78 3.67
CA PRO A 482 6.59 11.98 4.14
C PRO A 482 5.82 12.98 3.27
N GLU A 483 4.50 12.83 3.24
CA GLU A 483 3.56 13.59 2.39
C GLU A 483 3.68 13.30 0.87
N SER A 484 4.71 12.60 0.39
CA SER A 484 4.83 12.23 -1.03
C SER A 484 3.86 11.11 -1.42
N ILE A 485 3.15 11.26 -2.55
CA ILE A 485 2.19 10.27 -3.06
C ILE A 485 2.45 9.97 -4.55
N GLY A 486 2.59 8.69 -4.92
CA GLY A 486 2.80 8.27 -6.30
C GLY A 486 1.55 8.45 -7.18
N ILE A 487 0.44 7.85 -6.76
CA ILE A 487 -0.89 8.00 -7.39
C ILE A 487 -1.92 8.31 -6.29
N GLN A 488 -2.62 9.43 -6.42
CA GLN A 488 -3.84 9.77 -5.66
C GLN A 488 -5.06 9.73 -6.60
N ILE A 489 -6.18 9.18 -6.11
CA ILE A 489 -7.49 9.37 -6.73
C ILE A 489 -8.55 9.63 -5.64
N ASP A 490 -9.30 10.71 -5.80
CA ASP A 490 -10.50 11.06 -5.02
C ASP A 490 -11.75 10.89 -5.89
N GLY A 491 -12.43 9.73 -5.77
CA GLY A 491 -13.60 9.39 -6.59
C GLY A 491 -14.06 7.93 -6.45
N ASP A 492 -15.36 7.68 -6.59
CA ASP A 492 -15.95 6.33 -6.53
C ASP A 492 -15.66 5.54 -7.83
N GLN A 493 -15.58 4.21 -7.74
CA GLN A 493 -15.30 3.26 -8.83
C GLN A 493 -13.95 3.42 -9.54
N ALA A 494 -13.00 4.15 -8.95
CA ALA A 494 -11.66 4.36 -9.50
C ALA A 494 -10.85 3.05 -9.66
N ILE A 495 -10.01 2.97 -10.70
CA ILE A 495 -9.19 1.79 -11.04
C ILE A 495 -7.72 2.18 -11.22
N VAL A 496 -6.82 1.54 -10.45
CA VAL A 496 -5.37 1.67 -10.64
C VAL A 496 -4.77 0.32 -11.03
N ASN A 497 -3.98 0.30 -12.11
CA ASN A 497 -3.28 -0.88 -12.63
C ASN A 497 -1.76 -0.65 -12.54
N ASN A 498 -1.13 -1.17 -11.49
CA ASN A 498 0.32 -1.12 -11.28
C ASN A 498 0.97 -2.37 -11.88
N GLU A 499 1.45 -2.28 -13.13
CA GLU A 499 2.21 -3.33 -13.82
C GLU A 499 3.73 -3.22 -13.59
N GLY A 500 4.27 -2.01 -13.42
CA GLY A 500 5.69 -1.76 -13.16
C GLY A 500 6.13 -2.06 -11.72
N GLU A 501 7.44 -2.18 -11.47
CA GLU A 501 7.96 -2.33 -10.09
C GLU A 501 7.78 -1.02 -9.30
N SER A 502 7.30 -1.13 -8.06
CA SER A 502 7.09 0.00 -7.14
C SER A 502 8.03 -0.08 -5.94
N THR A 503 8.70 1.03 -5.61
CA THR A 503 9.58 1.18 -4.44
C THR A 503 9.15 2.40 -3.63
N ILE A 504 8.61 2.18 -2.45
CA ILE A 504 8.07 3.20 -1.54
C ILE A 504 8.95 3.24 -0.29
N THR A 505 9.46 4.42 0.09
CA THR A 505 10.40 4.57 1.21
C THR A 505 10.16 5.82 2.06
N ASN A 506 10.74 5.87 3.26
CA ASN A 506 10.87 7.06 4.12
C ASN A 506 9.57 7.81 4.51
N GLY A 507 8.41 7.16 4.48
CA GLY A 507 7.10 7.74 4.82
C GLY A 507 6.20 8.09 3.62
N GLY A 508 6.63 7.78 2.39
CA GLY A 508 5.83 8.01 1.19
C GLY A 508 4.68 7.01 1.01
N THR A 509 3.75 7.30 0.10
CA THR A 509 2.63 6.41 -0.28
C THR A 509 2.64 6.09 -1.77
N GLY A 510 2.63 4.82 -2.15
CA GLY A 510 2.66 4.39 -3.56
C GLY A 510 1.36 4.70 -4.31
N THR A 511 0.26 4.15 -3.83
CA THR A 511 -1.09 4.41 -4.38
C THR A 511 -2.07 4.67 -3.24
N GLN A 512 -2.83 5.76 -3.32
CA GLN A 512 -3.96 6.07 -2.45
C GLN A 512 -5.23 6.30 -3.28
N ILE A 513 -6.32 5.62 -2.91
CA ILE A 513 -7.64 5.85 -3.47
C ILE A 513 -8.63 6.13 -2.35
N ASN A 514 -9.32 7.27 -2.40
CA ASN A 514 -10.38 7.64 -1.47
C ASN A 514 -11.73 7.56 -2.22
N GLY A 515 -12.41 6.43 -2.12
CA GLY A 515 -13.62 6.17 -2.91
C GLY A 515 -14.19 4.76 -2.72
N ASN A 516 -15.50 4.63 -2.87
CA ASN A 516 -16.24 3.37 -2.81
C ASN A 516 -16.09 2.57 -4.12
N ASP A 517 -16.24 1.24 -4.06
CA ASP A 517 -16.12 0.32 -5.21
C ASP A 517 -14.78 0.41 -5.98
N ALA A 518 -13.77 1.09 -5.40
CA ALA A 518 -12.44 1.30 -5.97
C ALA A 518 -11.64 0.00 -6.10
N THR A 519 -10.78 -0.10 -7.12
CA THR A 519 -9.93 -1.29 -7.37
C THR A 519 -8.47 -0.92 -7.63
N ALA A 520 -7.54 -1.53 -6.88
CA ALA A 520 -6.10 -1.46 -7.12
C ALA A 520 -5.55 -2.84 -7.54
N ASN A 521 -4.92 -2.92 -8.71
CA ASN A 521 -4.35 -4.13 -9.30
C ASN A 521 -2.82 -4.03 -9.34
N ASN A 522 -2.17 -4.60 -8.34
CA ASN A 522 -0.71 -4.63 -8.19
C ASN A 522 -0.16 -5.95 -8.77
N SER A 523 0.21 -5.92 -10.04
CA SER A 523 0.82 -7.07 -10.74
C SER A 523 2.35 -6.96 -10.85
N GLY A 524 2.89 -5.75 -10.78
CA GLY A 524 4.30 -5.50 -10.56
C GLY A 524 4.74 -5.83 -9.13
N LYS A 525 6.06 -5.97 -8.92
CA LYS A 525 6.64 -6.19 -7.58
C LYS A 525 6.59 -4.90 -6.76
N THR A 526 6.07 -4.98 -5.53
CA THR A 526 6.01 -3.85 -4.59
C THR A 526 7.02 -4.03 -3.45
N THR A 527 7.83 -3.01 -3.19
CA THR A 527 8.75 -2.94 -2.04
C THR A 527 8.41 -1.69 -1.22
N VAL A 528 8.12 -1.86 0.07
CA VAL A 528 7.76 -0.77 0.98
C VAL A 528 8.70 -0.81 2.19
N ASP A 529 9.45 0.27 2.44
CA ASP A 529 10.44 0.32 3.53
C ASP A 529 10.33 1.59 4.38
N GLY A 530 10.72 1.49 5.64
CA GLY A 530 10.75 2.60 6.58
C GLY A 530 9.40 2.96 7.19
N LYS A 531 9.47 3.57 8.37
CA LYS A 531 8.30 3.87 9.20
C LYS A 531 7.28 4.75 8.48
N ASP A 532 6.00 4.39 8.62
CA ASP A 532 4.82 5.08 8.10
C ASP A 532 4.67 5.07 6.55
N SER A 533 5.63 4.47 5.82
CA SER A 533 5.50 4.22 4.38
C SER A 533 4.32 3.28 4.07
N THR A 534 3.56 3.55 3.00
CA THR A 534 2.41 2.72 2.59
C THR A 534 2.47 2.32 1.11
N GLY A 535 2.40 1.02 0.80
CA GLY A 535 2.43 0.53 -0.59
C GLY A 535 1.15 0.86 -1.37
N THR A 536 -0.01 0.41 -0.87
CA THR A 536 -1.32 0.71 -1.46
C THR A 536 -2.36 0.92 -0.37
N LYS A 537 -3.16 1.98 -0.50
CA LYS A 537 -4.20 2.38 0.43
C LYS A 537 -5.53 2.56 -0.32
N ILE A 538 -6.58 1.86 0.10
CA ILE A 538 -7.96 2.19 -0.29
C ILE A 538 -8.75 2.60 0.95
N ALA A 539 -9.37 3.78 0.90
CA ALA A 539 -10.22 4.34 1.93
C ALA A 539 -11.65 4.53 1.37
N GLY A 540 -12.48 3.50 1.50
CA GLY A 540 -13.84 3.48 0.98
C GLY A 540 -14.47 2.09 1.02
N ASN A 541 -15.80 2.02 0.92
CA ASN A 541 -16.52 0.75 1.03
C ASN A 541 -16.34 -0.09 -0.25
N ILE A 542 -16.32 -1.41 -0.10
CA ILE A 542 -16.19 -2.36 -1.22
C ILE A 542 -14.86 -2.21 -2.00
N GLY A 543 -13.84 -1.57 -1.41
CA GLY A 543 -12.51 -1.44 -2.00
C GLY A 543 -11.84 -2.80 -2.27
N ILE A 544 -11.29 -3.01 -3.46
CA ILE A 544 -10.66 -4.27 -3.89
C ILE A 544 -9.17 -4.05 -4.13
N VAL A 545 -8.30 -4.82 -3.47
CA VAL A 545 -6.87 -4.88 -3.79
C VAL A 545 -6.51 -6.27 -4.31
N ASN A 546 -5.92 -6.33 -5.50
CA ASN A 546 -5.41 -7.56 -6.09
C ASN A 546 -3.87 -7.50 -6.13
N LEU A 547 -3.20 -8.40 -5.42
CA LEU A 547 -1.74 -8.54 -5.36
C LEU A 547 -1.32 -9.78 -6.17
N ASP A 548 -0.91 -9.58 -7.42
CA ASP A 548 -0.38 -10.65 -8.27
C ASP A 548 1.16 -10.63 -8.38
N GLY A 549 1.78 -9.48 -8.14
CA GLY A 549 3.22 -9.37 -7.90
C GLY A 549 3.62 -9.69 -6.46
N SER A 550 4.92 -9.88 -6.20
CA SER A 550 5.42 -10.10 -4.83
C SER A 550 5.50 -8.79 -4.03
N LEU A 551 5.29 -8.91 -2.72
CA LEU A 551 5.21 -7.80 -1.77
C LEU A 551 6.26 -7.96 -0.68
N THR A 552 7.20 -7.02 -0.59
CA THR A 552 8.18 -6.92 0.51
C THR A 552 7.88 -5.69 1.35
N VAL A 553 7.83 -5.85 2.68
CA VAL A 553 7.52 -4.78 3.64
C VAL A 553 8.53 -4.79 4.80
N THR A 554 9.23 -3.69 5.04
CA THR A 554 10.30 -3.57 6.05
C THR A 554 10.25 -2.24 6.83
N GLY A 555 11.04 -2.13 7.90
CA GLY A 555 11.32 -0.86 8.58
C GLY A 555 10.16 -0.17 9.32
N GLY A 556 9.02 -0.85 9.53
CA GLY A 556 7.81 -0.27 10.13
C GLY A 556 6.80 0.28 9.11
N ALA A 557 6.81 -0.25 7.89
CA ALA A 557 5.92 0.11 6.79
C ALA A 557 4.63 -0.74 6.73
N HIS A 558 3.62 -0.29 5.99
CA HIS A 558 2.43 -1.06 5.64
C HIS A 558 2.40 -1.41 4.14
N GLY A 559 2.24 -2.70 3.80
CA GLY A 559 2.18 -3.15 2.41
C GLY A 559 0.88 -2.75 1.71
N VAL A 560 -0.25 -3.22 2.26
CA VAL A 560 -1.61 -2.85 1.83
C VAL A 560 -2.44 -2.43 3.03
N GLU A 561 -3.14 -1.31 2.90
CA GLU A 561 -4.26 -0.92 3.75
C GLU A 561 -5.58 -0.93 2.95
N ASN A 562 -6.59 -1.64 3.44
CA ASN A 562 -7.95 -1.61 2.90
C ASN A 562 -8.94 -1.25 4.02
N ILE A 563 -9.50 -0.04 3.96
CA ILE A 563 -10.24 0.60 5.05
C ILE A 563 -11.65 0.96 4.57
N GLY A 564 -12.65 0.19 5.01
CA GLY A 564 -14.05 0.36 4.63
C GLY A 564 -14.83 -0.96 4.64
N ASP A 565 -16.17 -0.88 4.71
CA ASP A 565 -17.00 -2.06 4.81
C ASP A 565 -17.01 -2.86 3.49
N ASN A 566 -16.90 -4.19 3.60
CA ASN A 566 -16.80 -5.17 2.52
C ASN A 566 -15.49 -5.11 1.71
N GLY A 567 -14.45 -4.45 2.25
CA GLY A 567 -13.11 -4.42 1.66
C GLY A 567 -12.57 -5.83 1.35
N THR A 568 -11.97 -6.00 0.17
CA THR A 568 -11.49 -7.29 -0.35
C THR A 568 -9.99 -7.22 -0.69
N VAL A 569 -9.21 -8.22 -0.27
CA VAL A 569 -7.80 -8.39 -0.67
C VAL A 569 -7.57 -9.80 -1.23
N ASN A 570 -7.19 -9.88 -2.51
CA ASN A 570 -6.84 -11.13 -3.19
C ASN A 570 -5.33 -11.16 -3.46
N ASN A 571 -4.58 -12.05 -2.81
CA ASN A 571 -3.14 -12.18 -3.00
C ASN A 571 -2.77 -13.51 -3.68
N LYS A 572 -2.03 -13.43 -4.78
CA LYS A 572 -1.41 -14.56 -5.47
C LYS A 572 0.12 -14.56 -5.38
N GLY A 573 0.75 -13.38 -5.24
CA GLY A 573 2.20 -13.24 -5.10
C GLY A 573 2.72 -13.60 -3.70
N ASP A 574 4.03 -13.78 -3.57
CA ASP A 574 4.63 -14.09 -2.26
C ASP A 574 4.76 -12.80 -1.41
N ILE A 575 4.48 -12.92 -0.10
CA ILE A 575 4.56 -11.83 0.87
C ILE A 575 5.75 -12.06 1.81
N VAL A 576 6.59 -11.04 1.97
CA VAL A 576 7.69 -11.01 2.95
C VAL A 576 7.56 -9.75 3.81
N VAL A 577 7.41 -9.93 5.13
CA VAL A 577 7.28 -8.83 6.10
C VAL A 577 8.36 -8.97 7.16
N SER A 578 9.14 -7.91 7.41
CA SER A 578 10.13 -7.88 8.49
C SER A 578 10.10 -6.58 9.27
N ASP A 579 10.59 -6.64 10.50
CA ASP A 579 10.92 -5.51 11.39
C ASP A 579 9.74 -4.94 12.17
N THR A 580 10.04 -4.34 13.33
CA THR A 580 9.07 -3.93 14.34
C THR A 580 7.96 -3.04 13.78
N GLY A 581 6.74 -3.55 13.83
CA GLY A 581 5.54 -2.82 13.41
C GLY A 581 5.27 -2.82 11.91
N SER A 582 6.07 -3.50 11.09
CA SER A 582 5.74 -3.71 9.68
C SER A 582 4.52 -4.62 9.53
N ILE A 583 3.60 -4.28 8.63
CA ILE A 583 2.37 -5.05 8.37
C ILE A 583 2.26 -5.36 6.88
N GLY A 584 2.15 -6.65 6.50
CA GLY A 584 1.98 -7.07 5.11
C GLY A 584 0.65 -6.60 4.53
N VAL A 585 -0.45 -7.02 5.16
CA VAL A 585 -1.82 -6.62 4.78
C VAL A 585 -2.61 -6.21 6.04
N LEU A 586 -3.09 -4.97 6.06
CA LEU A 586 -3.97 -4.40 7.06
C LEU A 586 -5.38 -4.23 6.46
N ILE A 587 -6.40 -4.70 7.17
CA ILE A 587 -7.81 -4.50 6.78
C ILE A 587 -8.64 -4.07 7.99
N ASN A 588 -9.47 -3.04 7.81
CA ASN A 588 -10.34 -2.50 8.86
C ASN A 588 -11.71 -2.11 8.29
N GLY A 589 -12.74 -2.90 8.59
CA GLY A 589 -14.12 -2.68 8.12
C GLY A 589 -14.97 -3.95 8.20
N GLU A 590 -16.29 -3.83 8.17
CA GLU A 590 -17.20 -4.96 8.37
C GLU A 590 -17.30 -5.87 7.14
N GLY A 591 -17.48 -7.19 7.33
CA GLY A 591 -17.71 -8.12 6.23
C GLY A 591 -16.53 -8.33 5.26
N ALA A 592 -15.30 -8.01 5.68
CA ALA A 592 -14.11 -8.04 4.83
C ALA A 592 -13.81 -9.43 4.25
N THR A 593 -13.20 -9.48 3.06
CA THR A 593 -12.84 -10.74 2.37
C THR A 593 -11.35 -10.81 2.05
N VAL A 594 -10.67 -11.89 2.46
CA VAL A 594 -9.25 -12.13 2.19
C VAL A 594 -9.08 -13.48 1.49
N SER A 595 -8.31 -13.50 0.40
CA SER A 595 -7.95 -14.72 -0.32
C SER A 595 -6.46 -14.72 -0.67
N ASN A 596 -5.64 -15.39 0.13
CA ASN A 596 -4.22 -15.61 -0.16
C ASN A 596 -3.95 -17.00 -0.77
N THR A 597 -3.18 -17.06 -1.86
CA THR A 597 -2.61 -18.30 -2.41
C THR A 597 -1.08 -18.31 -2.53
N GLY A 598 -0.39 -17.17 -2.32
CA GLY A 598 1.07 -17.06 -2.32
C GLY A 598 1.69 -17.41 -0.96
N ASP A 599 2.99 -17.72 -0.94
CA ASP A 599 3.70 -18.08 0.29
C ASP A 599 4.02 -16.84 1.14
N VAL A 600 3.95 -16.97 2.47
CA VAL A 600 4.00 -15.84 3.41
C VAL A 600 5.11 -16.03 4.45
N ASN A 601 6.02 -15.07 4.55
CA ASN A 601 7.14 -15.11 5.48
C ASN A 601 7.13 -13.83 6.35
N VAL A 602 7.14 -13.99 7.67
CA VAL A 602 7.05 -12.87 8.64
C VAL A 602 8.20 -13.00 9.64
N SER A 603 8.95 -11.93 9.93
CA SER A 603 10.09 -11.96 10.86
C SER A 603 10.30 -10.67 11.65
N ASN A 604 11.07 -10.75 12.75
CA ASN A 604 11.59 -9.60 13.51
C ASN A 604 10.51 -8.61 13.99
N GLU A 605 9.55 -9.05 14.82
CA GLU A 605 8.45 -8.20 15.36
C GLU A 605 7.43 -7.67 14.32
N ALA A 606 7.32 -8.31 13.16
CA ALA A 606 6.36 -7.95 12.10
C ALA A 606 5.03 -8.73 12.17
N THR A 607 4.04 -8.28 11.38
CA THR A 607 2.73 -8.95 11.22
C THR A 607 2.41 -9.25 9.75
N GLY A 608 2.05 -10.50 9.43
CA GLY A 608 1.68 -10.91 8.07
C GLY A 608 0.34 -10.30 7.63
N PHE A 609 -0.73 -10.65 8.35
CA PHE A 609 -2.07 -10.10 8.15
C PHE A 609 -2.60 -9.55 9.48
N SER A 610 -3.07 -8.30 9.49
CA SER A 610 -3.84 -7.70 10.59
C SER A 610 -5.25 -7.37 10.10
N ILE A 611 -6.25 -8.04 10.66
CA ILE A 611 -7.62 -8.02 10.14
C ILE A 611 -8.59 -7.67 11.27
N THR A 612 -9.21 -6.48 11.19
CA THR A 612 -10.29 -6.06 12.09
C THR A 612 -11.62 -6.03 11.33
N THR A 613 -12.51 -6.98 11.62
CA THR A 613 -13.78 -7.16 10.89
C THR A 613 -14.77 -8.05 11.66
N ASN A 614 -16.08 -7.86 11.50
CA ASN A 614 -17.09 -8.84 11.89
C ASN A 614 -17.74 -9.47 10.65
N SER A 615 -18.14 -10.74 10.75
CA SER A 615 -18.75 -11.53 9.64
C SER A 615 -17.91 -11.65 8.36
N GLY A 616 -16.60 -11.36 8.44
CA GLY A 616 -15.65 -11.46 7.34
C GLY A 616 -15.27 -12.89 6.97
N LYS A 617 -14.56 -13.04 5.86
CA LYS A 617 -14.14 -14.33 5.28
C LYS A 617 -12.66 -14.30 4.95
N VAL A 618 -11.87 -15.12 5.62
CA VAL A 618 -10.40 -15.16 5.45
C VAL A 618 -9.99 -16.54 4.95
N SER A 619 -9.38 -16.61 3.77
CA SER A 619 -8.95 -17.85 3.12
C SER A 619 -7.46 -17.79 2.81
N LEU A 620 -6.65 -18.65 3.43
CA LEU A 620 -5.19 -18.65 3.30
C LEU A 620 -4.71 -20.03 2.85
N ALA A 621 -4.19 -20.15 1.62
CA ALA A 621 -3.86 -21.41 0.96
C ALA A 621 -2.38 -21.59 0.57
N GLY A 622 -1.59 -20.51 0.56
CA GLY A 622 -0.13 -20.61 0.52
C GLY A 622 0.44 -21.15 1.84
N SER A 623 1.71 -21.52 1.86
CA SER A 623 2.41 -21.85 3.11
C SER A 623 2.75 -20.59 3.91
N MET A 624 2.96 -20.75 5.22
CA MET A 624 3.25 -19.62 6.11
C MET A 624 4.40 -19.95 7.06
N GLN A 625 5.40 -19.08 7.13
CA GLN A 625 6.48 -19.13 8.10
C GLN A 625 6.46 -17.87 8.98
N VAL A 626 6.53 -18.06 10.30
CA VAL A 626 6.55 -16.99 11.30
C VAL A 626 7.82 -17.11 12.14
N GLY A 627 8.74 -16.18 11.90
CA GLY A 627 10.00 -15.96 12.61
C GLY A 627 9.83 -15.03 13.82
N ASP A 628 10.96 -14.53 14.33
CA ASP A 628 11.08 -13.98 15.68
C ASP A 628 10.06 -12.88 16.01
N PHE A 629 9.45 -13.01 17.19
CA PHE A 629 8.49 -12.09 17.81
C PHE A 629 7.26 -11.73 16.96
N SER A 630 7.09 -12.41 15.83
CA SER A 630 6.17 -12.01 14.77
C SER A 630 4.81 -12.68 14.89
N THR A 631 3.80 -12.14 14.20
CA THR A 631 2.46 -12.74 14.10
C THR A 631 2.10 -13.05 12.65
N GLY A 632 1.77 -14.30 12.34
CA GLY A 632 1.39 -14.71 10.98
C GLY A 632 0.04 -14.12 10.56
N VAL A 633 -0.98 -14.32 11.40
CA VAL A 633 -2.32 -13.76 11.25
C VAL A 633 -2.80 -13.24 12.61
N ASP A 634 -3.22 -11.98 12.66
CA ASP A 634 -3.96 -11.40 13.77
C ASP A 634 -5.38 -11.04 13.31
N LEU A 635 -6.38 -11.71 13.87
CA LEU A 635 -7.80 -11.48 13.59
C LEU A 635 -8.51 -10.95 14.84
N ASN A 636 -9.23 -9.83 14.66
CA ASN A 636 -10.02 -9.17 15.69
C ASN A 636 -11.46 -8.93 15.21
N GLY A 637 -12.43 -9.43 15.96
CA GLY A 637 -13.86 -9.23 15.71
C GLY A 637 -14.64 -10.54 15.79
N ASN A 638 -15.92 -10.49 15.39
CA ASN A 638 -16.91 -11.50 15.76
C ASN A 638 -17.55 -12.18 14.53
N ASN A 639 -18.00 -13.43 14.67
CA ASN A 639 -18.71 -14.20 13.65
C ASN A 639 -17.93 -14.42 12.32
N ASN A 640 -16.60 -14.26 12.32
CA ASN A 640 -15.78 -14.40 11.12
C ASN A 640 -15.61 -15.86 10.69
N SER A 641 -15.36 -16.09 9.41
CA SER A 641 -15.10 -17.41 8.83
C SER A 641 -13.67 -17.49 8.27
N VAL A 642 -12.78 -18.17 8.99
CA VAL A 642 -11.39 -18.36 8.63
C VAL A 642 -11.19 -19.79 8.08
N THR A 643 -10.47 -19.92 6.98
CA THR A 643 -10.08 -21.20 6.37
C THR A 643 -8.60 -21.15 6.00
N LEU A 644 -7.76 -21.86 6.74
CA LEU A 644 -6.35 -22.08 6.39
C LEU A 644 -6.22 -23.41 5.65
N ALA A 645 -6.28 -23.31 4.33
CA ALA A 645 -5.92 -24.35 3.37
C ALA A 645 -4.40 -24.41 3.10
N ALA A 646 -3.61 -23.67 3.87
CA ALA A 646 -2.16 -23.63 3.82
C ALA A 646 -1.55 -25.04 3.81
N LYS A 647 -0.47 -25.26 3.04
CA LYS A 647 0.19 -26.57 2.97
C LYS A 647 0.78 -26.97 4.33
N ASP A 648 1.55 -26.05 4.92
CA ASP A 648 2.01 -26.07 6.30
C ASP A 648 1.99 -24.62 6.85
N LEU A 649 1.69 -24.48 8.14
CA LEU A 649 2.02 -23.30 8.96
C LEU A 649 3.21 -23.65 9.86
N LYS A 650 4.24 -22.80 9.90
CA LYS A 650 5.50 -23.03 10.63
C LYS A 650 5.84 -21.84 11.51
N VAL A 651 5.62 -21.98 12.82
CA VAL A 651 6.04 -21.02 13.84
C VAL A 651 7.43 -21.42 14.30
N VAL A 652 8.44 -20.71 13.77
CA VAL A 652 9.87 -21.00 14.01
C VAL A 652 10.56 -19.93 14.85
N GLY A 653 9.96 -18.76 15.01
CA GLY A 653 10.54 -17.68 15.77
C GLY A 653 10.47 -17.84 17.28
N GLN A 654 11.36 -17.14 17.98
CA GLN A 654 11.28 -16.87 19.41
C GLN A 654 10.03 -16.05 19.75
N LYS A 655 9.21 -16.49 20.70
CA LYS A 655 7.98 -15.77 21.17
C LYS A 655 7.06 -15.34 19.99
N ALA A 656 6.99 -16.17 18.95
CA ALA A 656 6.22 -15.93 17.73
C ALA A 656 4.80 -16.51 17.83
N THR A 657 3.83 -15.96 17.11
CA THR A 657 2.43 -16.45 17.07
C THR A 657 2.01 -16.79 15.65
N GLY A 658 1.60 -18.04 15.39
CA GLY A 658 1.13 -18.46 14.08
C GLY A 658 -0.18 -17.80 13.69
N ILE A 659 -1.23 -18.04 14.50
CA ILE A 659 -2.56 -17.47 14.33
C ILE A 659 -3.03 -16.95 15.69
N ASN A 660 -3.43 -15.68 15.76
CA ASN A 660 -4.19 -15.10 16.85
C ASN A 660 -5.62 -14.82 16.38
N VAL A 661 -6.62 -15.29 17.14
CA VAL A 661 -8.04 -15.01 16.90
C VAL A 661 -8.63 -14.42 18.18
N SER A 662 -9.21 -13.23 18.07
CA SER A 662 -9.79 -12.48 19.17
C SER A 662 -11.20 -11.99 18.84
N GLY A 663 -12.14 -12.21 19.77
CA GLY A 663 -13.56 -11.91 19.62
C GLY A 663 -14.44 -13.16 19.70
N ASP A 664 -15.75 -13.00 19.49
CA ASP A 664 -16.76 -14.03 19.77
C ASP A 664 -17.32 -14.71 18.51
N ALA A 665 -17.72 -15.98 18.64
CA ALA A 665 -18.43 -16.77 17.63
C ALA A 665 -17.72 -16.96 16.27
N ASN A 666 -16.40 -16.76 16.19
CA ASN A 666 -15.62 -17.00 14.98
C ASN A 666 -15.51 -18.50 14.66
N THR A 667 -15.54 -18.85 13.38
CA THR A 667 -15.31 -20.22 12.90
C THR A 667 -13.97 -20.30 12.18
N VAL A 668 -13.08 -21.21 12.61
CA VAL A 668 -11.71 -21.35 12.09
C VAL A 668 -11.48 -22.79 11.64
N ASN A 669 -11.24 -23.01 10.35
CA ASN A 669 -10.95 -24.34 9.79
C ASN A 669 -9.50 -24.38 9.29
N ILE A 670 -8.71 -25.34 9.75
CA ILE A 670 -7.30 -25.50 9.38
C ILE A 670 -7.11 -26.90 8.81
N THR A 671 -6.84 -27.01 7.50
CA THR A 671 -6.60 -28.30 6.84
C THR A 671 -5.12 -28.63 6.65
N GLY A 672 -4.25 -27.62 6.80
CA GLY A 672 -2.80 -27.79 6.81
C GLY A 672 -2.25 -28.29 8.14
N ASN A 673 -1.01 -28.76 8.14
CA ASN A 673 -0.30 -29.03 9.40
C ASN A 673 0.12 -27.72 10.07
N VAL A 674 0.24 -27.74 11.39
CA VAL A 674 0.77 -26.63 12.19
C VAL A 674 2.00 -27.14 12.94
N LEU A 675 3.17 -26.59 12.62
CA LEU A 675 4.43 -26.85 13.31
C LEU A 675 4.77 -25.67 14.23
N VAL A 676 5.10 -25.95 15.48
CA VAL A 676 5.71 -25.01 16.42
C VAL A 676 7.07 -25.56 16.83
N ASP A 677 8.14 -24.97 16.30
CA ASP A 677 9.51 -25.43 16.51
C ASP A 677 10.47 -24.24 16.46
N LYS A 678 10.77 -23.68 17.64
CA LYS A 678 11.62 -22.49 17.80
C LYS A 678 13.05 -22.76 17.31
N ASP A 679 13.61 -21.90 16.47
CA ASP A 679 14.97 -22.05 15.96
C ASP A 679 16.00 -21.96 17.10
N LYS A 680 16.57 -23.12 17.46
CA LYS A 680 17.59 -23.26 18.51
C LYS A 680 18.98 -22.78 18.08
N THR A 681 19.13 -22.37 16.81
CA THR A 681 20.37 -21.83 16.24
C THR A 681 20.41 -20.30 16.15
N ALA A 682 19.29 -19.62 16.42
CA ALA A 682 19.22 -18.16 16.45
C ALA A 682 20.01 -17.56 17.63
N ASP A 683 20.68 -16.42 17.42
CA ASP A 683 21.55 -15.76 18.41
C ASP A 683 20.82 -15.38 19.73
N ASN A 684 19.50 -15.21 19.68
CA ASN A 684 18.63 -14.86 20.79
C ASN A 684 17.91 -16.06 21.45
N ALA A 685 18.09 -17.30 20.94
CA ALA A 685 17.32 -18.47 21.39
C ALA A 685 17.50 -18.79 22.87
N ALA A 686 18.69 -18.53 23.43
CA ALA A 686 18.98 -18.72 24.86
C ALA A 686 18.34 -17.64 25.77
N GLU A 687 18.02 -16.45 25.24
CA GLU A 687 17.33 -15.39 25.98
C GLU A 687 15.83 -15.70 26.09
N TYR A 688 15.20 -16.06 24.96
CA TYR A 688 13.76 -16.33 24.85
C TYR A 688 13.39 -17.83 24.97
N PHE A 689 14.31 -18.67 25.45
CA PHE A 689 14.04 -20.08 25.78
C PHE A 689 12.83 -20.26 26.72
N PHE A 690 12.62 -19.28 27.61
CA PHE A 690 11.53 -19.24 28.58
C PHE A 690 10.35 -18.37 28.17
N ASP A 691 10.23 -17.97 26.90
CA ASP A 691 9.07 -17.28 26.36
C ASP A 691 8.36 -18.17 25.32
N PRO A 692 7.04 -18.37 25.44
CA PRO A 692 6.31 -19.31 24.57
C PRO A 692 6.10 -18.72 23.18
N SER A 693 6.51 -19.46 22.16
CA SER A 693 5.92 -19.36 20.82
C SER A 693 4.64 -20.18 20.76
N VAL A 694 3.62 -19.67 20.04
CA VAL A 694 2.26 -20.20 20.03
C VAL A 694 1.83 -20.54 18.60
N GLY A 695 1.36 -21.77 18.38
CA GLY A 695 0.81 -22.19 17.08
C GLY A 695 -0.52 -21.50 16.77
N ILE A 696 -1.53 -21.78 17.60
CA ILE A 696 -2.89 -21.26 17.48
C ILE A 696 -3.31 -20.66 18.83
N ASN A 697 -3.78 -19.41 18.83
CA ASN A 697 -4.25 -18.68 20.00
C ASN A 697 -5.69 -18.20 19.80
N VAL A 698 -6.56 -18.41 20.78
CA VAL A 698 -8.00 -18.13 20.70
C VAL A 698 -8.48 -17.44 21.97
N TYR A 699 -8.96 -16.19 21.83
CA TYR A 699 -9.51 -15.37 22.90
C TYR A 699 -10.94 -14.92 22.59
N GLY A 700 -11.83 -15.05 23.58
CA GLY A 700 -13.24 -14.67 23.45
C GLY A 700 -14.15 -15.87 23.67
N SER A 701 -15.37 -15.81 23.15
CA SER A 701 -16.46 -16.72 23.53
C SER A 701 -17.07 -17.42 22.33
N ASP A 702 -17.63 -18.62 22.52
CA ASP A 702 -18.38 -19.37 21.49
C ASP A 702 -17.63 -19.63 20.16
N ASN A 703 -16.31 -19.44 20.08
CA ASN A 703 -15.52 -19.67 18.87
C ASN A 703 -15.42 -21.18 18.55
N ASN A 704 -15.51 -21.56 17.28
CA ASN A 704 -15.46 -22.94 16.82
C ASN A 704 -14.25 -23.18 15.91
N VAL A 705 -13.25 -23.93 16.39
CA VAL A 705 -12.02 -24.25 15.66
C VAL A 705 -12.04 -25.73 15.25
N THR A 706 -11.68 -26.02 14.01
CA THR A 706 -11.46 -27.38 13.49
C THR A 706 -10.08 -27.45 12.86
N LEU A 707 -9.27 -28.42 13.30
CA LEU A 707 -7.93 -28.70 12.80
C LEU A 707 -7.89 -30.14 12.26
N ASP A 708 -7.90 -30.25 10.94
CA ASP A 708 -7.86 -31.53 10.20
C ASP A 708 -6.42 -31.98 9.89
N GLY A 709 -5.47 -31.04 9.78
CA GLY A 709 -4.04 -31.35 9.73
C GLY A 709 -3.45 -31.63 11.11
N LYS A 710 -2.20 -32.10 11.16
CA LYS A 710 -1.55 -32.45 12.43
C LYS A 710 -1.00 -31.20 13.14
N LEU A 711 -1.18 -31.11 14.46
CA LEU A 711 -0.43 -30.19 15.30
C LEU A 711 0.87 -30.86 15.74
N THR A 712 2.03 -30.38 15.30
CA THR A 712 3.34 -30.86 15.74
C THR A 712 4.03 -29.76 16.54
N VAL A 713 4.51 -30.08 17.74
CA VAL A 713 5.22 -29.16 18.63
C VAL A 713 6.53 -29.80 19.09
N VAL A 714 7.61 -29.05 18.94
CA VAL A 714 8.94 -29.42 19.43
C VAL A 714 9.21 -28.67 20.75
N SER A 715 9.88 -29.33 21.69
CA SER A 715 10.29 -28.76 22.97
C SER A 715 11.66 -29.29 23.38
N ASP A 716 12.65 -28.40 23.46
CA ASP A 716 14.00 -28.76 23.93
C ASP A 716 14.08 -28.86 25.47
N SER A 717 15.08 -29.60 25.95
CA SER A 717 15.44 -29.78 27.35
C SER A 717 16.96 -29.68 27.53
N GLU A 718 17.39 -28.53 28.03
CA GLU A 718 18.78 -28.20 28.29
C GLU A 718 19.25 -28.77 29.64
N VAL A 719 20.18 -29.73 29.64
CA VAL A 719 20.65 -30.45 30.84
C VAL A 719 22.13 -30.29 31.16
N THR A 720 22.48 -30.48 32.43
CA THR A 720 23.82 -30.28 32.99
C THR A 720 24.13 -31.27 34.12
N SER A 721 25.38 -31.24 34.61
CA SER A 721 25.86 -32.16 35.65
C SER A 721 24.97 -32.20 36.90
N ARG A 722 24.66 -33.41 37.40
CA ARG A 722 23.72 -33.59 38.50
C ARG A 722 24.14 -32.95 39.82
N GLN A 723 23.20 -32.31 40.51
CA GLN A 723 23.40 -31.75 41.86
C GLN A 723 22.33 -32.21 42.85
N SER A 724 22.68 -32.31 44.13
CA SER A 724 21.73 -32.78 45.15
C SER A 724 20.64 -31.74 45.41
N ASN A 725 19.39 -32.18 45.38
CA ASN A 725 18.20 -31.38 45.69
C ASN A 725 17.91 -30.23 44.71
N LEU A 726 18.40 -30.34 43.47
CA LEU A 726 18.10 -29.43 42.36
C LEU A 726 17.67 -30.26 41.13
N PHE A 727 17.01 -29.63 40.17
CA PHE A 727 16.80 -30.24 38.85
C PHE A 727 18.11 -30.27 38.06
N ASP A 728 18.23 -31.19 37.11
CA ASP A 728 19.44 -31.35 36.28
C ASP A 728 19.44 -30.48 35.01
N GLY A 729 18.43 -29.63 34.82
CA GLY A 729 18.30 -28.78 33.64
C GLY A 729 17.09 -27.86 33.65
N SER A 730 16.82 -27.25 32.50
CA SER A 730 15.69 -26.36 32.22
C SER A 730 15.02 -26.75 30.90
N ALA A 731 13.69 -26.85 30.87
CA ALA A 731 12.92 -27.18 29.66
C ALA A 731 12.35 -25.93 28.97
N GLU A 732 12.24 -25.99 27.64
CA GLU A 732 11.72 -24.92 26.79
C GLU A 732 10.24 -24.61 27.07
N LYS A 733 9.80 -23.40 26.69
CA LYS A 733 8.38 -23.07 26.59
C LYS A 733 7.94 -22.97 25.13
N THR A 734 7.04 -23.86 24.71
CA THR A 734 6.30 -23.82 23.44
C THR A 734 4.85 -24.22 23.69
N SER A 735 3.91 -23.60 22.94
CA SER A 735 2.48 -23.91 22.99
C SER A 735 1.97 -24.22 21.59
N GLY A 736 1.27 -25.33 21.40
CA GLY A 736 0.60 -25.64 20.14
C GLY A 736 -0.75 -24.94 20.02
N LEU A 737 -1.56 -24.99 21.08
CA LEU A 737 -2.91 -24.45 21.14
C LEU A 737 -3.19 -23.78 22.49
N VAL A 738 -3.71 -22.54 22.46
CA VAL A 738 -4.19 -21.81 23.65
C VAL A 738 -5.62 -21.35 23.39
N VAL A 739 -6.55 -21.69 24.30
CA VAL A 739 -7.98 -21.33 24.23
C VAL A 739 -8.42 -20.75 25.58
N ILE A 740 -8.86 -19.49 25.60
CA ILE A 740 -9.22 -18.75 26.82
C ILE A 740 -10.56 -18.02 26.63
N GLY A 741 -11.58 -18.47 27.37
CA GLY A 741 -12.92 -17.89 27.43
C GLY A 741 -14.01 -18.96 27.56
N ASP A 742 -15.29 -18.57 27.48
CA ASP A 742 -16.43 -19.49 27.67
C ASP A 742 -17.03 -19.96 26.33
N GLY A 743 -17.54 -21.20 26.27
CA GLY A 743 -18.28 -21.72 25.10
C GLY A 743 -17.45 -22.12 23.88
N ASN A 744 -16.15 -21.78 23.82
CA ASN A 744 -15.32 -22.13 22.67
C ASN A 744 -15.21 -23.66 22.50
N THR A 745 -15.17 -24.12 21.25
CA THR A 745 -15.08 -25.53 20.88
C THR A 745 -13.92 -25.75 19.91
N VAL A 746 -13.03 -26.70 20.20
CA VAL A 746 -11.93 -27.08 19.29
C VAL A 746 -12.00 -28.57 18.97
N ASN A 747 -11.96 -28.91 17.68
CA ASN A 747 -11.91 -30.27 17.16
C ASN A 747 -10.55 -30.53 16.50
N MET A 748 -9.70 -31.33 17.14
CA MET A 748 -8.39 -31.74 16.62
C MET A 748 -8.50 -33.11 15.96
N ASN A 749 -8.87 -33.11 14.68
CA ASN A 749 -9.09 -34.31 13.87
C ASN A 749 -7.78 -34.89 13.33
N GLY A 750 -6.75 -34.07 13.08
CA GLY A 750 -5.41 -34.54 12.71
C GLY A 750 -4.54 -34.96 13.90
N GLY A 751 -4.98 -34.72 15.14
CA GLY A 751 -4.27 -35.12 16.36
C GLY A 751 -3.12 -34.18 16.75
N LEU A 752 -2.23 -34.68 17.62
CA LEU A 752 -1.11 -33.93 18.21
C LEU A 752 0.18 -34.76 18.17
N GLU A 753 1.31 -34.13 17.91
CA GLU A 753 2.64 -34.71 18.05
C GLU A 753 3.51 -33.80 18.91
N LEU A 754 4.11 -34.37 19.95
CA LEU A 754 5.03 -33.68 20.83
C LEU A 754 6.40 -34.37 20.77
N ILE A 755 7.39 -33.63 20.24
CA ILE A 755 8.75 -34.12 20.01
C ILE A 755 9.69 -33.49 21.04
N GLY A 756 10.44 -34.35 21.74
CA GLY A 756 11.41 -33.96 22.76
C GLY A 756 12.82 -33.90 22.21
N GLU A 757 13.48 -32.76 22.40
CA GLU A 757 14.89 -32.58 22.09
C GLU A 757 15.72 -32.35 23.36
N LYS A 758 17.04 -32.51 23.25
CA LYS A 758 17.96 -32.47 24.39
C LYS A 758 19.28 -31.79 24.04
N ASN A 759 19.51 -30.64 24.68
CA ASN A 759 20.66 -29.77 24.43
C ASN A 759 20.74 -29.29 22.97
N ALA A 760 19.63 -28.77 22.43
CA ALA A 760 19.58 -28.32 21.04
C ALA A 760 20.14 -26.90 20.84
N LEU A 761 20.29 -26.09 21.90
CA LEU A 761 20.88 -24.75 21.78
C LEU A 761 22.38 -24.81 21.46
N ALA A 762 22.84 -23.83 20.68
CA ALA A 762 24.27 -23.65 20.38
C ALA A 762 25.13 -23.36 21.64
N ASP A 763 24.57 -22.70 22.66
CA ASP A 763 25.15 -22.56 24.01
C ASP A 763 24.06 -22.49 25.09
N GLY A 764 23.58 -23.65 25.54
CA GLY A 764 22.68 -23.76 26.68
C GLY A 764 23.31 -23.51 28.06
N SER A 765 24.57 -23.09 28.18
CA SER A 765 25.27 -23.01 29.48
C SER A 765 24.62 -22.06 30.49
N GLN A 766 23.94 -21.00 30.03
CA GLN A 766 23.16 -20.12 30.89
C GLN A 766 21.80 -20.75 31.26
N VAL A 767 21.07 -21.25 30.27
CA VAL A 767 19.74 -21.89 30.41
C VAL A 767 19.79 -23.09 31.36
N THR A 768 20.75 -23.99 31.17
CA THR A 768 21.02 -25.14 32.06
C THR A 768 21.31 -24.72 33.50
N SER A 769 22.00 -23.59 33.71
CA SER A 769 22.44 -23.14 35.04
C SER A 769 21.28 -22.71 35.95
N LEU A 770 20.16 -22.27 35.36
CA LEU A 770 18.95 -21.84 36.07
C LEU A 770 18.19 -23.01 36.71
N ARG A 771 18.36 -24.23 36.17
CA ARG A 771 17.78 -25.49 36.69
C ARG A 771 16.28 -25.39 36.99
N THR A 772 15.49 -24.86 36.05
CA THR A 772 14.05 -24.62 36.25
C THR A 772 13.25 -25.91 36.37
N GLY A 773 13.79 -27.05 35.91
CA GLY A 773 13.09 -28.32 35.82
C GLY A 773 12.21 -28.42 34.59
N TYR A 774 11.19 -29.27 34.68
CA TYR A 774 10.18 -29.48 33.64
C TYR A 774 9.43 -28.19 33.27
N SER A 775 8.94 -28.14 32.04
CA SER A 775 8.13 -27.00 31.58
C SER A 775 6.77 -27.02 32.25
N TYR A 776 6.34 -25.84 32.72
CA TYR A 776 4.98 -25.55 33.16
C TYR A 776 4.10 -25.02 32.03
N THR A 777 4.70 -24.73 30.86
CA THR A 777 3.93 -24.46 29.65
C THR A 777 3.36 -25.77 29.14
N SER A 778 2.04 -25.80 29.01
CA SER A 778 1.33 -26.93 28.43
C SER A 778 1.17 -26.69 26.93
N VAL A 779 1.41 -27.74 26.14
CA VAL A 779 1.29 -27.72 24.68
C VAL A 779 -0.14 -27.40 24.24
N ILE A 780 -1.12 -27.82 25.05
CA ILE A 780 -2.51 -27.39 24.94
C ILE A 780 -2.94 -26.76 26.27
N VAL A 781 -3.44 -25.52 26.22
CA VAL A 781 -4.03 -24.79 27.36
C VAL A 781 -5.50 -24.47 27.06
N VAL A 782 -6.39 -24.80 28.00
CA VAL A 782 -7.83 -24.53 27.91
C VAL A 782 -8.31 -23.93 29.25
N SER A 783 -8.95 -22.77 29.23
CA SER A 783 -9.55 -22.12 30.41
C SER A 783 -10.90 -21.46 30.06
N GLY A 784 -11.81 -21.44 31.03
CA GLY A 784 -13.22 -21.07 30.88
C GLY A 784 -14.09 -22.28 30.52
N GLU A 785 -15.40 -22.08 30.31
CA GLU A 785 -16.38 -23.12 29.98
C GLU A 785 -16.27 -23.58 28.50
N SER A 786 -15.04 -23.79 28.03
CA SER A 786 -14.64 -24.20 26.67
C SER A 786 -14.32 -25.70 26.58
N SER A 787 -14.36 -26.28 25.37
CA SER A 787 -14.17 -27.72 25.12
C SER A 787 -13.15 -28.01 24.01
N VAL A 788 -12.24 -28.96 24.24
CA VAL A 788 -11.29 -29.48 23.25
C VAL A 788 -11.48 -30.98 23.06
N TYR A 789 -11.64 -31.40 21.81
CA TYR A 789 -11.83 -32.79 21.38
C TYR A 789 -10.62 -33.28 20.58
N LEU A 790 -9.85 -34.21 21.15
CA LEU A 790 -8.77 -34.92 20.47
C LEU A 790 -9.38 -36.13 19.74
N ASN A 791 -9.54 -36.01 18.42
CA ASN A 791 -10.19 -37.02 17.58
C ASN A 791 -9.18 -37.83 16.73
N GLY A 792 -8.02 -37.26 16.43
CA GLY A 792 -6.91 -37.92 15.73
C GLY A 792 -5.88 -38.58 16.67
N ASP A 793 -4.91 -39.28 16.08
CA ASP A 793 -3.83 -39.95 16.80
C ASP A 793 -2.88 -38.94 17.45
N THR A 794 -2.53 -39.18 18.72
CA THR A 794 -1.63 -38.33 19.51
C THR A 794 -0.34 -39.07 19.88
N THR A 795 0.82 -38.54 19.47
CA THR A 795 2.14 -39.16 19.66
C THR A 795 3.07 -38.30 20.52
N ILE A 796 3.71 -38.88 21.54
CA ILE A 796 4.69 -38.20 22.39
C ILE A 796 5.97 -39.03 22.43
N SER A 797 7.06 -38.49 21.87
CA SER A 797 8.31 -39.21 21.61
C SER A 797 9.53 -38.28 21.58
N GLY A 798 10.74 -38.85 21.61
CA GLY A 798 11.99 -38.10 21.74
C GLY A 798 12.48 -37.98 23.19
N GLU A 799 13.46 -37.12 23.42
CA GLU A 799 14.10 -37.00 24.73
C GLU A 799 13.41 -35.94 25.61
N PHE A 800 12.79 -36.36 26.71
CA PHE A 800 12.24 -35.47 27.73
C PHE A 800 12.89 -35.71 29.11
N PRO A 801 14.21 -35.44 29.26
CA PRO A 801 14.93 -35.76 30.49
C PRO A 801 14.33 -35.08 31.73
N LEU A 802 13.71 -33.91 31.59
CA LEU A 802 13.17 -33.18 32.74
C LEU A 802 11.71 -33.57 33.08
N GLY A 803 11.00 -34.23 32.16
CA GLY A 803 9.55 -34.51 32.26
C GLY A 803 8.67 -33.28 31.98
N PHE A 804 7.39 -33.35 32.38
CA PHE A 804 6.36 -32.34 32.10
C PHE A 804 5.53 -31.99 33.35
N ALA A 805 4.92 -30.80 33.39
CA ALA A 805 3.85 -30.46 34.34
C ALA A 805 2.48 -30.31 33.67
N GLY A 806 2.00 -31.41 33.07
CA GLY A 806 0.79 -31.45 32.26
C GLY A 806 1.06 -30.92 30.84
N VAL A 807 1.19 -31.82 29.87
CA VAL A 807 1.25 -31.50 28.43
C VAL A 807 -0.07 -30.87 27.97
N ILE A 808 -1.18 -31.29 28.55
CA ILE A 808 -2.50 -30.68 28.37
C ILE A 808 -2.99 -30.15 29.72
N ARG A 809 -3.42 -28.90 29.75
CA ARG A 809 -3.89 -28.17 30.94
C ARG A 809 -5.28 -27.63 30.72
N VAL A 810 -6.18 -27.97 31.63
CA VAL A 810 -7.63 -27.79 31.50
C VAL A 810 -8.11 -27.14 32.80
N GLN A 811 -8.63 -25.91 32.73
CA GLN A 811 -8.88 -25.08 33.91
C GLN A 811 -10.26 -24.42 33.85
N ASP A 812 -10.74 -23.93 34.99
CA ASP A 812 -11.91 -23.04 35.10
C ASP A 812 -13.18 -23.56 34.39
N LYS A 813 -13.52 -24.83 34.68
CA LYS A 813 -14.58 -25.67 34.07
C LYS A 813 -14.32 -26.24 32.67
N ALA A 814 -13.19 -25.96 32.02
CA ALA A 814 -12.93 -26.44 30.67
C ALA A 814 -13.03 -27.98 30.54
N LEU A 815 -13.33 -28.46 29.33
CA LEU A 815 -13.42 -29.86 28.97
C LEU A 815 -12.28 -30.27 28.03
N LEU A 816 -11.61 -31.37 28.34
CA LEU A 816 -10.82 -32.17 27.41
C LEU A 816 -11.51 -33.52 27.19
N GLU A 817 -11.72 -33.90 25.94
CA GLU A 817 -12.18 -35.24 25.58
C GLU A 817 -11.25 -35.89 24.53
N ILE A 818 -10.75 -37.09 24.84
CA ILE A 818 -10.11 -37.99 23.86
C ILE A 818 -11.22 -38.84 23.25
N GLY A 819 -11.48 -38.64 21.95
CA GLY A 819 -12.56 -39.27 21.21
C GLY A 819 -12.40 -40.79 21.08
N SER A 820 -13.51 -41.51 20.88
CA SER A 820 -13.51 -42.99 20.90
C SER A 820 -12.79 -43.67 19.73
N GLY A 821 -12.35 -42.91 18.72
CA GLY A 821 -11.50 -43.38 17.63
C GLY A 821 -10.03 -42.96 17.76
N ALA A 822 -9.71 -42.09 18.73
CA ALA A 822 -8.38 -41.52 18.89
C ALA A 822 -7.46 -42.44 19.70
N THR A 823 -6.16 -42.40 19.38
CA THR A 823 -5.10 -42.96 20.21
C THR A 823 -4.28 -41.85 20.88
N LEU A 824 -3.69 -42.13 22.03
CA LEU A 824 -2.65 -41.33 22.66
C LEU A 824 -1.53 -42.27 23.09
N THR A 825 -0.38 -42.20 22.42
CA THR A 825 0.77 -43.09 22.68
C THR A 825 1.99 -42.31 23.18
N MET A 826 2.52 -42.76 24.31
CA MET A 826 3.76 -42.27 24.94
C MET A 826 4.52 -43.50 25.46
N GLN A 827 5.24 -44.19 24.57
CA GLN A 827 5.95 -45.44 24.89
C GLN A 827 7.49 -45.29 24.86
N ASP A 828 8.05 -44.50 23.95
CA ASP A 828 9.50 -44.44 23.71
C ASP A 828 10.29 -43.56 24.72
N ILE A 829 9.83 -43.48 25.98
CA ILE A 829 10.37 -42.61 27.03
C ILE A 829 10.74 -43.45 28.27
N ASP A 830 12.03 -43.80 28.36
CA ASP A 830 12.54 -44.82 29.30
C ASP A 830 13.05 -44.26 30.64
N SER A 831 13.40 -42.97 30.73
CA SER A 831 13.95 -42.38 31.96
C SER A 831 13.76 -40.88 32.07
N PHE A 832 13.44 -40.42 33.29
CA PHE A 832 13.54 -39.02 33.68
C PHE A 832 14.84 -38.79 34.48
N GLU A 833 15.48 -37.64 34.24
CA GLU A 833 16.72 -37.16 34.87
C GLU A 833 16.40 -36.17 36.01
N HIS A 834 15.45 -36.52 36.90
CA HIS A 834 15.17 -35.74 38.12
C HIS A 834 15.16 -36.60 39.39
N HIS A 835 15.97 -36.25 40.39
CA HIS A 835 16.22 -37.13 41.53
C HIS A 835 15.28 -36.88 42.74
N GLY A 836 14.35 -37.81 42.97
CA GLY A 836 13.55 -37.87 44.21
C GLY A 836 12.28 -37.01 44.21
N THR A 837 12.06 -36.22 43.17
CA THR A 837 10.76 -35.64 42.82
C THR A 837 9.88 -36.68 42.11
N ARG A 838 8.56 -36.48 42.14
CA ARG A 838 7.59 -37.26 41.35
C ARG A 838 7.34 -36.53 40.03
N THR A 839 7.40 -37.23 38.90
CA THR A 839 6.94 -36.68 37.61
C THR A 839 5.41 -36.49 37.64
N PRO A 840 4.89 -35.28 37.36
CA PRO A 840 3.45 -35.05 37.23
C PRO A 840 2.80 -35.89 36.14
N GLU A 841 1.48 -36.07 36.20
CA GLU A 841 0.70 -36.71 35.16
C GLU A 841 0.75 -35.96 33.82
N LEU A 842 0.50 -36.69 32.73
CA LEU A 842 0.48 -36.17 31.37
C LEU A 842 -0.56 -35.04 31.18
N THR A 843 -1.71 -35.13 31.84
CA THR A 843 -2.79 -34.14 31.75
C THR A 843 -3.13 -33.58 33.13
N TYR A 844 -3.48 -32.29 33.18
CA TYR A 844 -3.72 -31.53 34.41
C TYR A 844 -5.09 -30.84 34.36
N ALA A 845 -5.94 -31.08 35.36
CA ALA A 845 -7.21 -30.41 35.54
C ALA A 845 -7.33 -29.74 36.91
N ASP A 846 -7.83 -28.50 36.94
CA ASP A 846 -8.22 -27.79 38.17
C ASP A 846 -9.49 -26.93 38.01
N SER A 847 -9.88 -26.22 39.09
CA SER A 847 -10.96 -25.21 39.08
C SER A 847 -12.29 -25.67 38.45
N GLY A 848 -12.70 -26.91 38.69
CA GLY A 848 -13.95 -27.48 38.16
C GLY A 848 -13.85 -28.08 36.76
N ALA A 849 -12.67 -28.10 36.14
CA ALA A 849 -12.43 -28.66 34.82
C ALA A 849 -12.64 -30.18 34.73
N LYS A 850 -12.71 -30.68 33.50
CA LYS A 850 -13.09 -32.07 33.20
C LYS A 850 -12.18 -32.69 32.14
N ILE A 851 -11.67 -33.88 32.43
CA ILE A 851 -10.93 -34.73 31.48
C ILE A 851 -11.73 -36.02 31.24
N VAL A 852 -11.91 -36.40 29.98
CA VAL A 852 -12.61 -37.63 29.57
C VAL A 852 -11.77 -38.40 28.55
N ASN A 853 -11.43 -39.65 28.87
CA ASN A 853 -10.92 -40.59 27.86
C ASN A 853 -12.04 -41.51 27.36
N LYS A 854 -12.37 -41.47 26.08
CA LYS A 854 -13.18 -42.49 25.38
C LYS A 854 -12.36 -43.36 24.43
N GLY A 855 -11.16 -42.92 24.06
CA GLY A 855 -10.26 -43.61 23.13
C GLY A 855 -9.28 -44.56 23.82
N THR A 856 -8.11 -44.73 23.21
CA THR A 856 -7.04 -45.62 23.67
C THR A 856 -5.82 -44.81 24.10
N VAL A 857 -5.45 -44.89 25.38
CA VAL A 857 -4.24 -44.26 25.92
C VAL A 857 -3.21 -45.33 26.23
N GLU A 858 -2.00 -45.20 25.72
CA GLU A 858 -0.88 -46.13 25.96
C GLU A 858 0.34 -45.34 26.47
N ILE A 859 0.53 -45.34 27.79
CA ILE A 859 1.56 -44.57 28.51
C ILE A 859 2.64 -45.48 29.13
N GLN A 860 3.86 -44.98 29.21
CA GLN A 860 4.99 -45.65 29.87
C GLN A 860 5.56 -44.76 30.98
N ASN A 861 5.81 -45.34 32.16
CA ASN A 861 6.41 -44.74 33.38
C ASN A 861 5.69 -43.52 33.99
N LEU A 862 4.78 -42.87 33.28
CA LEU A 862 4.03 -41.68 33.68
C LEU A 862 2.58 -42.02 34.07
N GLY A 863 1.90 -41.12 34.77
CA GLY A 863 0.44 -41.20 35.01
C GLY A 863 -0.37 -40.42 33.96
N PHE A 864 -1.66 -40.74 33.79
CA PHE A 864 -2.48 -40.10 32.74
C PHE A 864 -3.05 -38.74 33.15
N ALA A 865 -3.77 -38.64 34.28
CA ALA A 865 -4.44 -37.38 34.66
C ALA A 865 -4.34 -37.03 36.16
N PHE A 866 -3.88 -35.80 36.42
CA PHE A 866 -3.96 -35.13 37.71
C PHE A 866 -5.21 -34.26 37.78
N VAL A 867 -6.02 -34.43 38.82
CA VAL A 867 -7.31 -33.77 38.99
C VAL A 867 -7.32 -33.13 40.38
N THR A 868 -7.41 -31.80 40.47
CA THR A 868 -7.37 -31.08 41.77
C THR A 868 -8.51 -30.09 41.94
N GLY A 869 -8.98 -29.92 43.17
CA GLY A 869 -10.00 -28.91 43.52
C GLY A 869 -11.45 -29.41 43.38
N GLU A 870 -12.36 -28.69 44.03
CA GLU A 870 -13.79 -29.05 44.07
C GLU A 870 -14.44 -29.05 42.68
N ASN A 871 -15.28 -30.04 42.42
CA ASN A 871 -16.01 -30.27 41.16
C ASN A 871 -15.13 -30.67 39.95
N THR A 872 -13.80 -30.61 40.05
CA THR A 872 -12.88 -31.06 39.00
C THR A 872 -12.97 -32.58 38.82
N THR A 873 -13.07 -33.07 37.59
CA THR A 873 -13.34 -34.50 37.30
C THR A 873 -12.43 -35.13 36.23
N GLY A 874 -11.93 -36.35 36.49
CA GLY A 874 -11.28 -37.20 35.49
C GLY A 874 -12.06 -38.48 35.24
N ILE A 875 -12.35 -38.83 33.99
CA ILE A 875 -13.19 -39.99 33.63
C ILE A 875 -12.48 -40.85 32.58
N ASN A 876 -12.26 -42.13 32.88
CA ASN A 876 -11.93 -43.13 31.88
C ASN A 876 -13.19 -43.92 31.48
N SER A 877 -13.55 -43.88 30.20
CA SER A 877 -14.59 -44.72 29.59
C SER A 877 -14.06 -45.57 28.43
N GLY A 878 -12.87 -45.25 27.91
CA GLY A 878 -12.14 -46.04 26.91
C GLY A 878 -11.17 -47.03 27.53
N THR A 879 -9.96 -47.11 26.99
CA THR A 879 -8.86 -47.92 27.53
C THR A 879 -7.66 -47.08 27.92
N ILE A 880 -7.01 -47.42 29.04
CA ILE A 880 -5.70 -46.89 29.43
C ILE A 880 -4.77 -48.06 29.74
N SER A 881 -3.71 -48.20 28.95
CA SER A 881 -2.58 -49.11 29.15
C SER A 881 -1.41 -48.34 29.76
N LEU A 882 -0.82 -48.89 30.84
CA LEU A 882 0.33 -48.31 31.52
C LEU A 882 1.43 -49.36 31.71
N LEU A 883 2.60 -49.11 31.11
CA LEU A 883 3.81 -49.92 31.33
C LEU A 883 4.72 -49.26 32.38
N GLN A 884 5.37 -50.08 33.20
CA GLN A 884 6.45 -49.65 34.10
C GLN A 884 7.70 -50.52 33.93
N ASN A 885 8.74 -49.91 33.37
CA ASN A 885 10.10 -50.46 33.21
C ASN A 885 11.19 -49.56 33.80
N GLY A 886 10.88 -48.28 34.05
CA GLY A 886 11.83 -47.25 34.48
C GLY A 886 12.63 -47.61 35.73
N LYS A 887 13.96 -47.50 35.63
CA LYS A 887 14.96 -47.88 36.66
C LYS A 887 15.24 -46.81 37.72
N ASP A 888 14.74 -45.60 37.48
CA ASP A 888 14.80 -44.43 38.37
C ASP A 888 14.18 -44.75 39.77
N PRO A 889 14.63 -44.16 40.89
CA PRO A 889 13.87 -44.13 42.14
C PRO A 889 12.52 -43.40 42.11
N ALA A 890 12.24 -42.51 41.15
CA ALA A 890 11.00 -41.74 41.06
C ALA A 890 9.71 -42.51 40.69
N PRO A 891 9.66 -43.39 39.66
CA PRO A 891 8.42 -43.92 39.11
C PRO A 891 7.60 -44.68 40.15
N SER A 892 6.36 -44.24 40.29
CA SER A 892 5.25 -44.94 40.95
C SER A 892 3.99 -44.37 40.31
N PRO A 893 3.76 -44.67 39.02
CA PRO A 893 2.77 -43.97 38.21
C PRO A 893 1.36 -44.26 38.72
N ILE A 894 0.53 -43.23 38.67
CA ILE A 894 -0.88 -43.26 39.09
C ILE A 894 -1.70 -42.97 37.84
N VAL A 895 -2.65 -43.85 37.46
CA VAL A 895 -3.39 -43.65 36.21
C VAL A 895 -4.31 -42.43 36.32
N LEU A 896 -5.12 -42.34 37.37
CA LEU A 896 -5.89 -41.12 37.71
C LEU A 896 -5.66 -40.73 39.19
N LEU A 897 -5.20 -39.50 39.44
CA LEU A 897 -4.97 -38.95 40.77
C LEU A 897 -5.93 -37.79 41.05
N ALA A 898 -6.91 -38.01 41.95
CA ALA A 898 -7.83 -37.00 42.44
C ALA A 898 -7.35 -36.40 43.77
N THR A 899 -7.31 -35.07 43.87
CA THR A 899 -6.84 -34.34 45.06
C THR A 899 -7.71 -33.14 45.42
N ASN A 900 -7.68 -32.73 46.70
CA ASN A 900 -8.25 -31.48 47.20
C ASN A 900 -9.73 -31.24 46.85
N GLY A 901 -10.58 -32.28 46.93
CA GLY A 901 -12.00 -32.21 46.56
C GLY A 901 -12.32 -32.67 45.13
N GLY A 902 -11.32 -33.04 44.34
CA GLY A 902 -11.49 -33.59 43.00
C GLY A 902 -12.06 -35.02 43.00
N SER A 903 -12.48 -35.48 41.82
CA SER A 903 -13.00 -36.84 41.65
C SER A 903 -12.44 -37.53 40.40
N ALA A 904 -12.18 -38.83 40.48
CA ALA A 904 -11.80 -39.63 39.31
C ALA A 904 -12.58 -40.95 39.20
N THR A 905 -13.08 -41.25 38.01
CA THR A 905 -13.97 -42.40 37.75
C THR A 905 -13.44 -43.29 36.62
N ASN A 906 -13.34 -44.59 36.88
CA ASN A 906 -13.16 -45.61 35.86
C ASN A 906 -14.48 -46.31 35.53
N ALA A 907 -14.89 -46.19 34.28
CA ALA A 907 -16.00 -46.93 33.67
C ALA A 907 -15.58 -47.75 32.43
N GLY A 908 -14.36 -47.52 31.94
CA GLY A 908 -13.70 -48.32 30.92
C GLY A 908 -12.71 -49.34 31.51
N THR A 909 -11.62 -49.58 30.79
CA THR A 909 -10.55 -50.50 31.22
C THR A 909 -9.26 -49.74 31.55
N ILE A 910 -8.65 -50.08 32.67
CA ILE A 910 -7.27 -49.70 33.04
C ILE A 910 -6.44 -50.99 33.10
N THR A 911 -5.32 -51.05 32.39
CA THR A 911 -4.37 -52.17 32.42
C THR A 911 -2.98 -51.67 32.80
N GLY A 912 -2.43 -52.13 33.92
CA GLY A 912 -1.07 -51.78 34.37
C GLY A 912 -0.13 -52.98 34.34
N LYS A 913 1.09 -52.84 33.80
CA LYS A 913 2.08 -53.93 33.76
C LYS A 913 3.47 -53.47 34.17
N VAL A 914 4.02 -54.09 35.21
CA VAL A 914 5.45 -53.96 35.56
C VAL A 914 6.26 -54.89 34.65
N THR A 915 6.81 -54.35 33.57
CA THR A 915 7.52 -55.11 32.53
C THR A 915 8.99 -55.37 32.85
N GLU A 916 9.58 -54.62 33.80
CA GLU A 916 10.92 -54.90 34.34
C GLU A 916 10.92 -54.88 35.88
N GLN A 917 11.17 -56.03 36.52
CA GLN A 917 11.16 -56.21 37.98
C GLN A 917 12.05 -55.21 38.76
N HIS A 918 13.11 -54.66 38.16
CA HIS A 918 13.99 -53.69 38.85
C HIS A 918 13.34 -52.31 39.10
N SER A 919 12.20 -52.04 38.47
CA SER A 919 11.41 -50.81 38.62
C SER A 919 10.50 -50.82 39.86
N VAL A 920 10.27 -52.00 40.47
CA VAL A 920 9.56 -52.13 41.75
C VAL A 920 10.44 -51.57 42.85
N PHE A 921 9.98 -50.50 43.51
CA PHE A 921 10.84 -49.62 44.29
C PHE A 921 10.51 -49.55 45.78
N ASN A 922 11.54 -49.66 46.63
CA ASN A 922 11.47 -49.37 48.06
C ASN A 922 11.94 -47.93 48.28
N LYS A 923 11.01 -46.99 48.50
CA LYS A 923 11.30 -45.55 48.60
C LYS A 923 12.23 -45.27 49.80
N TYR A 924 11.97 -45.90 50.94
CA TYR A 924 12.79 -45.74 52.15
C TYR A 924 14.27 -46.11 51.95
N SER A 925 14.60 -47.06 51.08
CA SER A 925 15.98 -47.44 50.74
C SER A 925 16.80 -46.31 50.11
N THR A 926 16.14 -45.25 49.63
CA THR A 926 16.75 -44.01 49.14
C THR A 926 16.61 -42.82 50.09
N GLY A 927 15.99 -43.02 51.27
CA GLY A 927 15.62 -41.94 52.19
C GLY A 927 14.45 -41.08 51.70
N THR A 928 13.67 -41.56 50.73
CA THR A 928 12.46 -40.87 50.21
C THR A 928 11.18 -41.53 50.74
N SER A 929 10.06 -40.80 50.66
CA SER A 929 8.73 -41.37 50.80
C SER A 929 7.72 -40.54 49.99
N ASN A 930 6.68 -41.18 49.45
CA ASN A 930 5.60 -40.56 48.72
C ASN A 930 4.27 -40.78 49.48
N SER A 931 3.51 -39.70 49.69
CA SER A 931 2.22 -39.71 50.39
C SER A 931 1.02 -40.06 49.48
N PHE A 932 1.22 -40.22 48.17
CA PHE A 932 0.19 -40.65 47.21
C PHE A 932 0.16 -42.16 46.97
N ILE A 933 1.01 -42.95 47.66
CA ILE A 933 1.08 -44.41 47.54
C ILE A 933 0.78 -45.10 48.87
N PHE A 934 0.27 -46.33 48.80
CA PHE A 934 -0.17 -47.10 49.96
C PHE A 934 0.99 -47.69 50.78
N ASN A 935 2.02 -48.16 50.09
CA ASN A 935 3.16 -48.88 50.64
C ASN A 935 4.47 -48.32 50.04
N ASN A 936 5.31 -47.72 50.88
CA ASN A 936 6.60 -47.15 50.48
C ASN A 936 7.75 -48.18 50.57
N ASP A 937 7.55 -49.32 51.25
CA ASP A 937 8.49 -50.44 51.23
C ASP A 937 8.46 -51.21 49.90
N VAL A 938 7.31 -51.25 49.21
CA VAL A 938 7.17 -51.85 47.86
C VAL A 938 6.15 -51.06 47.02
N SER A 939 6.65 -50.24 46.09
CA SER A 939 5.84 -49.37 45.23
C SER A 939 6.01 -49.68 43.74
N SER A 940 4.92 -49.62 42.97
CA SER A 940 4.90 -49.69 41.51
C SER A 940 3.71 -48.87 40.95
N ILE A 941 2.90 -49.46 40.08
CA ILE A 941 1.70 -48.88 39.45
C ILE A 941 0.54 -48.79 40.46
N THR A 942 -0.14 -47.65 40.47
CA THR A 942 -1.46 -47.51 41.11
C THR A 942 -2.52 -47.14 40.07
N GLY A 943 -3.70 -47.77 40.11
CA GLY A 943 -4.81 -47.44 39.23
C GLY A 943 -5.41 -46.07 39.56
N LEU A 944 -6.20 -46.01 40.65
CA LEU A 944 -6.91 -44.81 41.06
C LEU A 944 -6.44 -44.35 42.45
N VAL A 945 -6.20 -43.04 42.65
CA VAL A 945 -5.88 -42.44 43.96
C VAL A 945 -6.80 -41.27 44.27
N ALA A 946 -7.30 -41.21 45.51
CA ALA A 946 -7.96 -40.04 46.10
C ALA A 946 -7.19 -39.56 47.34
N GLN A 947 -6.82 -38.28 47.38
CA GLN A 947 -6.20 -37.65 48.56
C GLN A 947 -6.90 -36.33 48.94
N SER A 948 -6.97 -36.01 50.23
CA SER A 948 -7.49 -34.73 50.74
C SER A 948 -8.95 -34.44 50.31
N ASN A 949 -9.90 -35.08 50.98
CA ASN A 949 -11.35 -34.91 50.76
C ASN A 949 -11.83 -35.24 49.32
N SER A 950 -11.14 -36.15 48.63
CA SER A 950 -11.41 -36.51 47.23
C SER A 950 -12.16 -37.84 47.10
N THR A 951 -12.70 -38.16 45.91
CA THR A 951 -13.42 -39.42 45.67
C THR A 951 -12.93 -40.15 44.43
N ILE A 952 -12.74 -41.47 44.51
CA ILE A 952 -12.50 -42.33 43.34
C ILE A 952 -13.52 -43.46 43.24
N ILE A 953 -13.95 -43.76 42.00
CA ILE A 953 -14.97 -44.78 41.72
C ILE A 953 -14.50 -45.68 40.58
N ASN A 954 -14.59 -47.00 40.78
CA ASN A 954 -14.57 -47.98 39.69
C ASN A 954 -16.00 -48.52 39.52
N THR A 955 -16.72 -48.05 38.50
CA THR A 955 -18.14 -48.35 38.25
C THR A 955 -18.37 -49.83 37.92
N ASP A 956 -19.63 -50.28 37.86
CA ASP A 956 -20.00 -51.66 37.52
C ASP A 956 -19.45 -52.16 36.17
N SER A 957 -19.29 -51.27 35.18
CA SER A 957 -18.61 -51.57 33.91
C SER A 957 -17.08 -51.49 33.99
N GLY A 958 -16.53 -50.85 35.03
CA GLY A 958 -15.11 -50.57 35.20
C GLY A 958 -14.25 -51.81 35.46
N ILE A 959 -13.12 -51.89 34.75
CA ILE A 959 -12.10 -52.93 34.90
C ILE A 959 -10.76 -52.28 35.24
N ILE A 960 -10.08 -52.78 36.27
CA ILE A 960 -8.72 -52.41 36.65
C ILE A 960 -7.88 -53.70 36.79
N ASP A 961 -7.09 -54.03 35.77
CA ASP A 961 -6.24 -55.23 35.74
C ASP A 961 -4.76 -54.84 35.87
N LEU A 962 -4.13 -55.17 37.01
CA LEU A 962 -2.73 -54.84 37.30
C LEU A 962 -1.86 -56.10 37.41
N TYR A 963 -0.68 -56.04 36.82
CA TYR A 963 0.26 -57.15 36.72
C TYR A 963 1.64 -56.73 37.25
N GLY A 964 2.19 -57.53 38.16
CA GLY A 964 3.48 -57.30 38.80
C GLY A 964 3.37 -56.75 40.23
N ARG A 965 4.51 -56.79 40.92
CA ARG A 965 4.63 -56.61 42.37
C ARG A 965 4.59 -55.14 42.81
N GLY A 966 3.90 -54.87 43.92
CA GLY A 966 3.75 -53.54 44.51
C GLY A 966 2.59 -52.75 43.89
N SER A 967 1.65 -53.44 43.24
CA SER A 967 0.55 -52.84 42.50
C SER A 967 -0.64 -52.53 43.42
N VAL A 968 -1.33 -51.42 43.17
CA VAL A 968 -2.50 -50.99 43.96
C VAL A 968 -3.67 -50.63 43.04
N GLY A 969 -4.81 -51.32 43.16
CA GLY A 969 -5.97 -51.09 42.29
C GLY A 969 -6.62 -49.71 42.51
N MET A 970 -7.04 -49.45 43.75
CA MET A 970 -7.59 -48.18 44.21
C MET A 970 -7.05 -47.79 45.58
N LEU A 971 -6.95 -46.49 45.87
CA LEU A 971 -6.36 -45.96 47.11
C LEU A 971 -7.03 -44.66 47.58
N ALA A 972 -7.49 -44.61 48.84
CA ALA A 972 -8.00 -43.38 49.47
C ALA A 972 -7.19 -42.93 50.69
N ILE A 973 -6.90 -41.64 50.80
CA ILE A 973 -6.00 -41.04 51.82
C ILE A 973 -6.59 -39.71 52.30
N ALA A 974 -6.48 -39.39 53.59
CA ALA A 974 -6.86 -38.08 54.16
C ALA A 974 -8.29 -37.62 53.80
N ASP A 975 -9.26 -38.12 54.57
CA ASP A 975 -10.69 -37.76 54.50
C ASP A 975 -11.34 -38.07 53.13
N SER A 976 -10.68 -38.91 52.32
CA SER A 976 -11.10 -39.30 50.96
C SER A 976 -11.81 -40.65 50.92
N THR A 977 -12.56 -40.90 49.84
CA THR A 977 -13.34 -42.14 49.63
C THR A 977 -12.93 -42.90 48.36
N ALA A 978 -12.90 -44.23 48.43
CA ALA A 978 -12.73 -45.11 47.27
C ALA A 978 -13.86 -46.14 47.18
N GLU A 979 -14.55 -46.21 46.03
CA GLU A 979 -15.65 -47.16 45.79
C GLU A 979 -15.38 -48.10 44.62
N ASN A 980 -15.36 -49.42 44.87
CA ASN A 980 -15.38 -50.42 43.82
C ASN A 980 -16.77 -51.02 43.66
N GLN A 981 -17.37 -50.81 42.49
CA GLN A 981 -18.62 -51.43 42.01
C GLN A 981 -18.34 -52.45 40.90
N GLY A 982 -17.22 -52.29 40.17
CA GLY A 982 -16.78 -53.15 39.09
C GLY A 982 -15.73 -54.19 39.49
N LYS A 983 -14.78 -54.44 38.58
CA LYS A 983 -13.76 -55.48 38.71
C LYS A 983 -12.38 -54.87 38.94
N ILE A 984 -11.67 -55.45 39.91
CA ILE A 984 -10.24 -55.21 40.15
C ILE A 984 -9.54 -56.57 40.13
N THR A 985 -8.50 -56.72 39.30
CA THR A 985 -7.68 -57.93 39.20
C THR A 985 -6.23 -57.56 39.47
N LEU A 986 -5.57 -58.26 40.39
CA LEU A 986 -4.11 -58.16 40.58
C LEU A 986 -3.48 -59.54 40.34
N ASP A 987 -2.46 -59.61 39.47
CA ASP A 987 -1.47 -60.69 39.49
C ASP A 987 -0.11 -60.15 39.94
N SER A 988 0.05 -60.06 41.25
CA SER A 988 1.22 -59.50 41.93
C SER A 988 2.52 -60.29 41.74
N MET A 989 2.46 -61.47 41.12
CA MET A 989 3.63 -62.31 40.82
C MET A 989 3.81 -62.55 39.31
N TRP A 990 3.08 -61.81 38.48
CA TRP A 990 3.33 -61.76 37.05
C TRP A 990 4.71 -61.15 36.76
N VAL A 991 5.37 -61.69 35.73
CA VAL A 991 6.65 -61.25 35.17
C VAL A 991 6.50 -61.28 33.66
N ASP A 992 6.97 -60.26 32.94
CA ASP A 992 6.88 -60.25 31.49
C ASP A 992 7.76 -61.36 30.87
N ALA A 993 7.32 -61.89 29.72
CA ALA A 993 8.06 -62.94 29.01
C ALA A 993 9.45 -62.49 28.50
N ASN A 994 9.68 -61.18 28.43
CA ASN A 994 10.93 -60.55 27.98
C ASN A 994 11.74 -59.95 29.14
N ASP A 995 11.24 -59.99 30.38
CA ASP A 995 11.92 -59.40 31.54
C ASP A 995 13.24 -60.14 31.82
N THR A 996 14.36 -59.43 31.70
CA THR A 996 15.70 -59.94 32.01
C THR A 996 16.25 -59.41 33.32
N THR A 997 15.46 -58.61 34.05
CA THR A 997 15.89 -57.93 35.26
C THR A 997 15.63 -58.78 36.51
N ALA A 998 16.51 -58.67 37.50
CA ALA A 998 16.33 -59.35 38.77
C ALA A 998 15.49 -58.48 39.73
N MET A 999 14.38 -59.03 40.22
CA MET A 999 13.68 -58.46 41.38
C MET A 999 14.67 -58.38 42.55
N ARG A 1000 14.70 -57.24 43.25
CA ARG A 1000 15.55 -57.10 44.45
C ARG A 1000 15.00 -58.02 45.56
N ASP A 1001 15.89 -58.71 46.27
CA ASP A 1001 15.56 -59.67 47.36
C ASP A 1001 14.89 -58.99 48.57
N ILE A 1002 13.61 -58.65 48.44
CA ILE A 1002 12.75 -58.14 49.52
C ILE A 1002 11.82 -59.28 49.96
N ALA A 1003 12.36 -60.16 50.82
CA ALA A 1003 11.57 -61.21 51.46
C ALA A 1003 10.58 -60.60 52.45
N SER A 1004 9.28 -60.80 52.22
CA SER A 1004 8.21 -60.25 53.05
C SER A 1004 7.34 -61.32 53.72
N ASN A 1005 6.80 -60.96 54.89
CA ASN A 1005 5.77 -61.69 55.63
C ASN A 1005 4.40 -60.98 55.55
N SER A 1006 4.26 -59.97 54.69
CA SER A 1006 3.11 -59.06 54.61
C SER A 1006 2.43 -59.15 53.25
N ALA A 1007 1.10 -59.32 53.24
CA ALA A 1007 0.33 -59.44 52.00
C ALA A 1007 0.38 -58.17 51.13
N ILE A 1008 0.48 -56.98 51.76
CA ILE A 1008 0.48 -55.69 51.07
C ILE A 1008 1.80 -55.37 50.35
N ASP A 1009 2.84 -56.18 50.56
CA ASP A 1009 4.16 -56.06 49.90
C ASP A 1009 4.21 -56.85 48.58
N PHE A 1010 3.10 -57.53 48.22
CA PHE A 1010 2.88 -58.15 46.93
C PHE A 1010 1.95 -57.27 46.08
N GLY A 1011 0.79 -56.90 46.61
CA GLY A 1011 -0.16 -55.99 45.96
C GLY A 1011 -1.42 -55.80 46.80
N THR A 1012 -2.19 -54.74 46.52
CA THR A 1012 -3.42 -54.40 47.26
C THR A 1012 -4.56 -54.02 46.31
N GLY A 1013 -5.69 -54.74 46.36
CA GLY A 1013 -6.86 -54.43 45.52
C GLY A 1013 -7.44 -53.04 45.80
N VAL A 1014 -7.82 -52.78 47.06
CA VAL A 1014 -8.23 -51.44 47.52
C VAL A 1014 -7.57 -51.10 48.87
N GLY A 1015 -6.79 -50.02 48.91
CA GLY A 1015 -6.07 -49.53 50.09
C GLY A 1015 -6.69 -48.27 50.72
N VAL A 1016 -6.51 -48.09 52.03
CA VAL A 1016 -6.76 -46.80 52.71
C VAL A 1016 -5.61 -46.38 53.62
N GLY A 1017 -5.24 -45.10 53.53
CA GLY A 1017 -4.08 -44.54 54.21
C GLY A 1017 -2.77 -44.71 53.44
N THR A 1018 -1.66 -44.33 54.05
CA THR A 1018 -0.29 -44.42 53.50
C THR A 1018 0.70 -44.60 54.64
N ASP A 1019 1.76 -45.36 54.44
CA ASP A 1019 2.82 -45.55 55.43
C ASP A 1019 3.87 -44.41 55.47
N SER A 1020 3.79 -43.46 54.53
CA SER A 1020 4.77 -42.40 54.28
C SER A 1020 5.18 -41.55 55.50
N TYR A 1021 6.28 -40.78 55.38
CA TYR A 1021 6.82 -39.96 56.47
C TYR A 1021 5.86 -38.87 57.00
N SER A 1022 4.80 -38.49 56.27
CA SER A 1022 3.74 -37.60 56.78
C SER A 1022 2.77 -38.29 57.75
N GLY A 1023 2.88 -39.61 57.91
CA GLY A 1023 2.02 -40.45 58.73
C GLY A 1023 0.80 -40.98 57.95
N ALA A 1024 -0.01 -41.76 58.66
CA ALA A 1024 -0.98 -42.71 58.10
C ALA A 1024 -2.00 -42.22 57.05
N GLY A 1025 -2.19 -40.91 56.88
CA GLY A 1025 -3.48 -40.34 56.46
C GLY A 1025 -4.57 -40.61 57.52
N LYS A 1026 -5.67 -39.85 57.50
CA LYS A 1026 -6.77 -40.00 58.47
C LYS A 1026 -8.12 -40.12 57.78
N ASN A 1027 -9.08 -40.71 58.49
CA ASN A 1027 -10.51 -40.82 58.14
C ASN A 1027 -10.82 -41.37 56.73
N ALA A 1028 -9.86 -41.96 56.04
CA ALA A 1028 -10.05 -42.45 54.67
C ALA A 1028 -10.89 -43.72 54.66
N THR A 1029 -11.82 -43.82 53.70
CA THR A 1029 -12.80 -44.92 53.63
C THR A 1029 -12.75 -45.60 52.26
N ALA A 1030 -12.73 -46.93 52.25
CA ALA A 1030 -12.87 -47.73 51.04
C ALA A 1030 -14.06 -48.69 51.15
N ILE A 1031 -14.84 -48.78 50.08
CA ILE A 1031 -16.06 -49.59 49.99
C ILE A 1031 -15.96 -50.47 48.75
N ASN A 1032 -15.87 -51.78 48.93
CA ASN A 1032 -16.28 -52.72 47.88
C ASN A 1032 -17.81 -52.84 47.99
N GLN A 1033 -18.52 -52.23 47.05
CA GLN A 1033 -19.97 -52.14 47.00
C GLN A 1033 -20.58 -53.50 46.63
N LEU A 1034 -21.87 -53.68 46.91
CA LEU A 1034 -22.61 -54.89 46.56
C LEU A 1034 -22.57 -55.16 45.04
N GLY A 1035 -21.81 -56.18 44.63
CA GLY A 1035 -21.56 -56.55 43.23
C GLY A 1035 -20.11 -56.35 42.77
N GLY A 1036 -19.34 -55.51 43.47
CA GLY A 1036 -17.92 -55.29 43.21
C GLY A 1036 -17.06 -56.52 43.48
N VAL A 1037 -16.13 -56.81 42.57
CA VAL A 1037 -15.27 -58.01 42.61
C VAL A 1037 -13.80 -57.60 42.67
N ILE A 1038 -13.09 -58.10 43.67
CA ILE A 1038 -11.63 -57.97 43.80
C ILE A 1038 -11.02 -59.37 43.70
N THR A 1039 -10.19 -59.60 42.68
CA THR A 1039 -9.51 -60.87 42.42
C THR A 1039 -8.01 -60.69 42.62
N ILE A 1040 -7.42 -61.48 43.52
CA ILE A 1040 -5.97 -61.50 43.76
C ILE A 1040 -5.45 -62.87 43.33
N TYR A 1041 -4.56 -62.88 42.33
CA TYR A 1041 -3.79 -64.06 41.95
C TYR A 1041 -2.45 -64.10 42.70
N ASN A 1042 -1.99 -65.32 42.98
CA ASN A 1042 -0.74 -65.65 43.66
C ASN A 1042 -0.59 -65.10 45.10
N ALA A 1043 -0.41 -63.79 45.28
CA ALA A 1043 -0.23 -63.16 46.60
C ALA A 1043 -0.70 -61.69 46.59
N GLY A 1044 -1.25 -61.22 47.71
CA GLY A 1044 -1.74 -59.84 47.84
C GLY A 1044 -2.83 -59.70 48.89
N ALA A 1045 -3.25 -58.46 49.16
CA ALA A 1045 -4.42 -58.14 49.99
C ALA A 1045 -5.60 -57.72 49.11
N GLY A 1046 -6.80 -58.26 49.35
CA GLY A 1046 -8.01 -57.80 48.64
C GLY A 1046 -8.38 -56.37 49.01
N MET A 1047 -8.50 -56.09 50.31
CA MET A 1047 -8.61 -54.74 50.87
C MET A 1047 -7.66 -54.61 52.06
N ALA A 1048 -7.07 -53.43 52.27
CA ALA A 1048 -6.17 -53.18 53.39
C ALA A 1048 -6.29 -51.74 53.93
N ALA A 1049 -6.06 -51.57 55.23
CA ALA A 1049 -6.10 -50.29 55.92
C ALA A 1049 -4.81 -50.06 56.71
N TYR A 1050 -4.18 -48.90 56.52
CA TYR A 1050 -3.03 -48.45 57.28
C TYR A 1050 -3.44 -47.30 58.22
N GLY A 1051 -3.12 -47.44 59.52
CA GLY A 1051 -3.46 -46.44 60.55
C GLY A 1051 -4.85 -46.60 61.17
N ALA A 1052 -4.99 -46.18 62.43
CA ALA A 1052 -6.12 -46.52 63.31
C ALA A 1052 -7.44 -45.76 63.03
N SER A 1053 -7.46 -44.84 62.07
CA SER A 1053 -8.64 -44.02 61.71
C SER A 1053 -9.24 -44.35 60.34
N ASN A 1054 -8.61 -45.26 59.59
CA ASN A 1054 -8.95 -45.52 58.20
C ASN A 1054 -9.74 -46.84 58.09
N THR A 1055 -10.75 -46.89 57.21
CA THR A 1055 -11.78 -47.94 57.23
C THR A 1055 -11.90 -48.63 55.87
N VAL A 1056 -11.90 -49.97 55.87
CA VAL A 1056 -12.29 -50.81 54.72
C VAL A 1056 -13.63 -51.48 54.99
N ILE A 1057 -14.52 -51.45 54.01
CA ILE A 1057 -15.86 -52.03 54.06
C ILE A 1057 -16.02 -52.95 52.83
N ASN A 1058 -16.27 -54.23 53.05
CA ASN A 1058 -16.67 -55.15 51.99
C ASN A 1058 -18.15 -55.52 52.17
N GLN A 1059 -19.00 -55.09 51.25
CA GLN A 1059 -20.42 -55.46 51.26
C GLN A 1059 -20.61 -56.86 50.67
N VAL A 1060 -21.49 -57.64 51.29
CA VAL A 1060 -21.87 -58.98 50.82
C VAL A 1060 -23.38 -59.14 50.93
N ASP A 1061 -23.99 -59.75 49.91
CA ASP A 1061 -25.40 -60.14 50.01
C ASP A 1061 -25.49 -61.37 50.92
N TRP A 1062 -26.30 -61.28 51.97
CA TRP A 1062 -26.52 -62.39 52.90
C TRP A 1062 -27.90 -62.98 52.62
N PRO A 1063 -28.01 -64.19 52.05
CA PRO A 1063 -29.32 -64.79 51.79
C PRO A 1063 -30.06 -64.99 53.13
N PRO A 1064 -31.37 -64.69 53.20
CA PRO A 1064 -32.12 -64.73 54.44
C PRO A 1064 -32.08 -66.14 55.07
N GLU A 1065 -31.84 -66.19 56.37
CA GLU A 1065 -31.46 -67.41 57.09
C GLU A 1065 -32.48 -68.55 56.95
N SER A 1066 -32.02 -69.73 56.51
CA SER A 1066 -32.69 -71.00 56.85
C SER A 1066 -32.30 -71.40 58.28
N PRO A 1067 -33.22 -71.74 59.19
CA PRO A 1067 -32.92 -71.81 60.64
C PRO A 1067 -31.91 -72.87 61.14
N ASP A 1068 -31.45 -73.79 60.29
CA ASP A 1068 -30.92 -75.10 60.72
C ASP A 1068 -29.40 -75.32 60.50
N ASN A 1069 -28.57 -74.27 60.36
CA ASN A 1069 -27.10 -74.44 60.27
C ASN A 1069 -26.30 -73.40 61.07
N GLN A 1070 -25.67 -73.84 62.16
CA GLN A 1070 -24.62 -73.09 62.86
C GLN A 1070 -23.27 -73.32 62.16
N TYR A 1071 -22.65 -72.25 61.67
CA TYR A 1071 -21.24 -72.25 61.28
C TYR A 1071 -20.43 -71.38 62.25
N HIS A 1072 -19.40 -71.97 62.87
CA HIS A 1072 -18.51 -71.26 63.78
C HIS A 1072 -17.48 -70.42 63.03
N LEU A 1073 -17.48 -69.11 63.27
CA LEU A 1073 -16.37 -68.22 62.94
C LEU A 1073 -15.31 -68.28 64.05
N ASN A 1074 -14.07 -68.58 63.69
CA ASN A 1074 -12.91 -68.13 64.46
C ASN A 1074 -12.61 -66.66 64.11
N LYS A 1075 -12.08 -65.93 65.08
CA LYS A 1075 -11.51 -64.58 64.91
C LYS A 1075 -10.02 -64.66 64.64
#